data_AF-A0A1B0GHB9-F1
#
_entry.id   AF-A0A1B0GHB9-F1
#
_cell.length_a   1.000
_cell.length_b   1.000
_cell.length_c   1.000
_cell.angle_alpha   90.00
_cell.angle_beta   90.00
_cell.angle_gamma   90.00
#
_symmetry.space_group_name_H-M   'P 1'
#
loop_
_entity.id
_entity.type
_entity.pdbx_description
1 polymer ?
#
loop_
_entity_poly.entity_id
_entity_poly.type
_entity_poly.pdbx_seq_one_letter_code
_entity_poly.pdbx_strand_id
1 'polypeptide(L)'
;MIRPNAPKKESKMRIRAFPMTMDEKYVESIWALLKNAIQEIQKKNNSGLSFEELYRNAYTMVLHKHGERLYAGLKEVVTHHLDTKVRVEVEQSLNNNFLQTLNQAWNDHQTSMVMTRDILMYMDRVYVQQHDVDNVYNLGLNIFRDQVVRYPPIREHLRETLLGMVMRERKGEVVDHIAIKSACQMLVVLGINSHWVYEEHFERPFLAQSAAFYKMESQKFISENSASVYIKRVEARITEEAERAKLYLDKQTESRIISVVEDELIKKHMRSIVEMENSGVVYMLKNTKFDDLACMYTLFSRVDDGLKTIVDCVSGYLREQGRMLVKEEETGTNPITYVQNLLDLKDRFDHFLNHSFNNDKIFKQMISSDFEHFLNLNSKSPEYLSLFIDDKLKKGGKGMTMDEKYVESIWALLKNAIQEIQKKNNSGLSFEELYRNAYTMVLHKHGERLYAGLKEVVTHHLDTKVRVEVEQSLNNNFLQTLNQAWNDHQTSMVMTRDILMYMDRVYVQQHDVDNVYNLGLNIFRDQVVRYPPIREHLRETLLGMVMRERKGEVVDHIAIKNACQMLVVLGINSHWVYEEHFERPFLAQSAAFYKMESQKFISENSASVYIKRVEARITEEAERAKLYLDKQTESRIISVVEDELIKKHMRSIVEMENSGVVYMLKNTKFDDLACMYTLFSRVDDGLKTIVDCVSGYLREQGRMLVKEEETGTNPITYVQNLLDLKDRFDHFLNHSFNNDKIFKQMISSDFEHFLNLNSKSPEYLSLFIDDKLKKGGKGVSFYTFYFF
;
A
#
# COMPACT_ATOMS: atom_id res chain seq x y z
N MET A 1 -28.96 -13.07 -67.01
CA MET A 1 -30.09 -12.15 -66.76
C MET A 1 -31.26 -12.95 -66.20
N ILE A 2 -31.94 -12.35 -65.23
CA ILE A 2 -32.82 -12.94 -64.21
C ILE A 2 -34.14 -13.48 -64.81
N ARG A 3 -34.59 -14.64 -64.33
CA ARG A 3 -35.98 -15.16 -64.47
C ARG A 3 -36.65 -15.25 -63.09
N PRO A 4 -38.00 -15.21 -63.02
CA PRO A 4 -38.73 -14.44 -62.01
C PRO A 4 -39.25 -15.25 -60.81
N ASN A 5 -39.52 -14.51 -59.72
CA ASN A 5 -40.06 -15.00 -58.44
C ASN A 5 -41.55 -15.39 -58.54
N ALA A 6 -41.89 -16.57 -57.99
CA ALA A 6 -43.24 -16.98 -57.62
C ALA A 6 -43.36 -17.10 -56.09
N PRO A 7 -44.50 -16.74 -55.47
CA PRO A 7 -44.61 -16.66 -54.01
C PRO A 7 -44.96 -18.04 -53.40
N LYS A 8 -44.12 -18.53 -52.48
CA LYS A 8 -44.43 -19.72 -51.65
C LYS A 8 -45.30 -19.31 -50.45
N LYS A 9 -46.49 -19.90 -50.35
CA LYS A 9 -47.32 -19.92 -49.13
C LYS A 9 -46.62 -20.77 -48.06
N GLU A 10 -46.10 -20.14 -47.01
CA GLU A 10 -45.62 -20.84 -45.82
C GLU A 10 -46.79 -21.29 -44.94
N SER A 11 -46.93 -22.61 -44.79
CA SER A 11 -47.78 -23.24 -43.78
C SER A 11 -47.15 -23.07 -42.41
N LYS A 12 -47.66 -22.11 -41.60
CA LYS A 12 -47.30 -22.01 -40.18
C LYS A 12 -48.00 -23.14 -39.41
N MET A 13 -47.24 -24.14 -38.97
CA MET A 13 -47.69 -25.08 -37.93
C MET A 13 -48.08 -24.29 -36.68
N ARG A 14 -49.35 -24.40 -36.26
CA ARG A 14 -49.81 -23.97 -34.93
C ARG A 14 -49.65 -25.15 -33.96
N ILE A 15 -48.59 -25.11 -33.16
CA ILE A 15 -48.46 -25.97 -31.97
C ILE A 15 -49.51 -25.48 -30.96
N ARG A 16 -50.39 -26.38 -30.49
CA ARG A 16 -51.33 -26.08 -29.40
C ARG A 16 -50.55 -25.65 -28.16
N ALA A 17 -50.92 -24.51 -27.57
CA ALA A 17 -50.35 -24.07 -26.30
C ALA A 17 -50.63 -25.10 -25.21
N PHE A 18 -49.57 -25.70 -24.66
CA PHE A 18 -49.66 -26.47 -23.42
C PHE A 18 -50.04 -25.53 -22.28
N PRO A 19 -50.82 -25.97 -21.27
CA PRO A 19 -51.14 -25.14 -20.11
C PRO A 19 -49.82 -24.71 -19.44
N MET A 20 -49.55 -23.40 -19.43
CA MET A 20 -48.28 -22.82 -19.00
C MET A 20 -48.28 -22.43 -17.51
N THR A 21 -49.21 -22.97 -16.74
CA THR A 21 -49.42 -22.66 -15.32
C THR A 21 -48.94 -23.85 -14.49
N MET A 22 -47.92 -23.64 -13.65
CA MET A 22 -47.56 -24.61 -12.62
C MET A 22 -48.74 -24.82 -11.68
N ASP A 23 -48.92 -26.04 -11.21
CA ASP A 23 -49.87 -26.35 -10.13
C ASP A 23 -49.48 -25.58 -8.86
N GLU A 24 -50.45 -24.90 -8.23
CA GLU A 24 -50.21 -24.03 -7.08
C GLU A 24 -49.66 -24.82 -5.87
N LYS A 25 -50.06 -26.08 -5.71
CA LYS A 25 -49.49 -26.99 -4.71
C LYS A 25 -48.01 -27.27 -4.93
N TYR A 26 -47.59 -27.34 -6.19
CA TYR A 26 -46.18 -27.54 -6.54
C TYR A 26 -45.36 -26.28 -6.26
N VAL A 27 -45.90 -25.09 -6.57
CA VAL A 27 -45.28 -23.79 -6.22
C VAL A 27 -45.11 -23.65 -4.71
N GLU A 28 -46.11 -24.05 -3.93
CA GLU A 28 -46.04 -24.07 -2.46
C GLU A 28 -44.98 -25.02 -1.93
N SER A 29 -44.87 -26.22 -2.51
CA SER A 29 -43.85 -27.18 -2.12
C SER A 29 -42.43 -26.66 -2.38
N ILE A 30 -42.22 -25.99 -3.52
CA ILE A 30 -40.92 -25.38 -3.86
C ILE A 30 -40.62 -24.24 -2.90
N TRP A 31 -41.59 -23.36 -2.63
CA TRP A 31 -41.40 -22.26 -1.69
C TRP A 31 -41.10 -22.75 -0.28
N ALA A 32 -41.80 -23.78 0.20
CA ALA A 32 -41.54 -24.37 1.51
C ALA A 32 -40.10 -24.92 1.61
N LEU A 33 -39.61 -25.58 0.55
CA LEU A 33 -38.24 -26.08 0.48
C LEU A 33 -37.21 -24.92 0.50
N LEU A 34 -37.43 -23.87 -0.30
CA LEU A 34 -36.56 -22.69 -0.32
C LEU A 34 -36.56 -21.94 1.02
N LYS A 35 -37.75 -21.76 1.63
CA LYS A 35 -37.91 -21.14 2.95
C LYS A 35 -37.13 -21.90 4.01
N ASN A 36 -37.25 -23.23 4.06
CA ASN A 36 -36.51 -24.06 5.00
C ASN A 36 -35.00 -23.96 4.78
N ALA A 37 -34.54 -23.98 3.52
CA ALA A 37 -33.13 -23.83 3.21
C ALA A 37 -32.57 -22.47 3.66
N ILE A 38 -33.30 -21.37 3.41
CA ILE A 38 -32.91 -20.03 3.87
C ILE A 38 -32.83 -19.98 5.40
N GLN A 39 -33.78 -20.59 6.11
CA GLN A 39 -33.75 -20.68 7.57
C GLN A 39 -32.57 -21.50 8.09
N GLU A 40 -32.21 -22.60 7.44
CA GLU A 40 -31.03 -23.40 7.81
C GLU A 40 -29.72 -22.65 7.54
N ILE A 41 -29.64 -21.88 6.44
CA ILE A 41 -28.51 -20.98 6.17
C ILE A 41 -28.39 -19.92 7.27
N GLN A 42 -29.49 -19.29 7.68
CA GLN A 42 -29.52 -18.32 8.79
C GLN A 42 -29.12 -18.95 10.14
N LYS A 43 -29.34 -20.25 10.33
CA LYS A 43 -28.90 -21.01 11.51
C LYS A 43 -27.46 -21.54 11.39
N LYS A 44 -26.75 -21.26 10.29
CA LYS A 44 -25.41 -21.78 9.97
C LYS A 44 -25.35 -23.30 9.76
N ASN A 45 -26.47 -23.91 9.36
CA ASN A 45 -26.58 -25.35 9.10
C ASN A 45 -26.68 -25.61 7.59
N ASN A 46 -25.56 -25.44 6.88
CA ASN A 46 -25.50 -25.46 5.41
C ASN A 46 -24.91 -26.74 4.80
N SER A 47 -24.37 -27.65 5.60
CA SER A 47 -23.68 -28.87 5.14
C SER A 47 -24.57 -29.90 4.42
N GLY A 48 -25.89 -29.86 4.64
CA GLY A 48 -26.86 -30.76 4.03
C GLY A 48 -27.62 -30.17 2.82
N LEU A 49 -27.32 -28.95 2.40
CA LEU A 49 -28.08 -28.24 1.37
C LEU A 49 -27.44 -28.41 -0.02
N SER A 50 -28.24 -28.82 -1.01
CA SER A 50 -27.83 -28.81 -2.42
C SER A 50 -28.12 -27.44 -3.05
N PHE A 51 -27.08 -26.61 -3.17
CA PHE A 51 -27.20 -25.27 -3.78
C PHE A 51 -27.66 -25.31 -5.23
N GLU A 52 -27.28 -26.34 -5.99
CA GLU A 52 -27.74 -26.54 -7.38
C GLU A 52 -29.25 -26.80 -7.43
N GLU A 53 -29.76 -27.67 -6.55
CA GLU A 53 -31.19 -27.97 -6.48
C GLU A 53 -32.00 -26.75 -6.06
N LEU A 54 -31.53 -26.03 -5.04
CA LEU A 54 -32.15 -24.80 -4.56
C LEU A 54 -32.18 -23.73 -5.65
N TYR A 55 -31.07 -23.55 -6.38
CA TYR A 55 -31.01 -22.65 -7.52
C TYR A 55 -31.99 -23.04 -8.63
N ARG A 56 -32.07 -24.32 -9.01
CA ARG A 56 -33.00 -24.81 -10.05
C ARG A 56 -34.46 -24.57 -9.65
N ASN A 57 -34.77 -24.79 -8.38
CA ASN A 57 -36.10 -24.56 -7.82
C ASN A 57 -36.47 -23.06 -7.82
N ALA A 58 -35.55 -22.18 -7.41
CA ALA A 58 -35.72 -20.73 -7.48
C ALA A 58 -35.86 -20.23 -8.93
N TYR A 59 -35.02 -20.75 -9.85
CA TYR A 59 -35.10 -20.49 -11.28
C TYR A 59 -36.49 -20.83 -11.83
N THR A 60 -37.01 -22.00 -11.48
CA THR A 60 -38.33 -22.48 -11.93
C THR A 60 -39.45 -21.55 -11.45
N MET A 61 -39.42 -21.09 -10.19
CA MET A 61 -40.40 -20.14 -9.67
C MET A 61 -40.39 -18.82 -10.46
N VAL A 62 -39.21 -18.25 -10.73
CA VAL A 62 -39.11 -16.98 -11.47
C VAL A 62 -39.51 -17.15 -12.94
N LEU A 63 -39.11 -18.26 -13.58
CA LEU A 63 -39.46 -18.57 -14.97
C LEU A 63 -40.98 -18.64 -15.19
N HIS A 64 -41.70 -19.19 -14.23
CA HIS A 64 -43.17 -19.31 -14.26
C HIS A 64 -43.89 -18.11 -13.63
N LYS A 65 -43.26 -16.92 -13.59
CA LYS A 65 -43.84 -15.65 -13.13
C LYS A 65 -44.23 -15.59 -11.64
N HIS A 66 -43.63 -16.41 -10.78
CA HIS A 66 -43.82 -16.34 -9.32
C HIS A 66 -42.69 -15.58 -8.59
N GLY A 67 -42.01 -14.66 -9.29
CA GLY A 67 -40.91 -13.86 -8.73
C GLY A 67 -41.33 -12.96 -7.57
N GLU A 68 -42.52 -12.35 -7.63
CA GLU A 68 -43.05 -11.50 -6.54
C GLU A 68 -43.25 -12.28 -5.24
N ARG A 69 -43.87 -13.47 -5.33
CA ARG A 69 -44.07 -14.37 -4.18
C ARG A 69 -42.73 -14.77 -3.56
N LEU A 70 -41.73 -15.06 -4.39
CA LEU A 70 -40.39 -15.43 -3.93
C LEU A 70 -39.69 -14.25 -3.23
N TYR A 71 -39.76 -13.05 -3.81
CA TYR A 71 -39.16 -11.84 -3.24
C TYR A 71 -39.82 -11.41 -1.92
N ALA A 72 -41.15 -11.35 -1.89
CA ALA A 72 -41.92 -11.03 -0.69
C ALA A 72 -41.72 -12.07 0.41
N GLY A 73 -41.72 -13.36 0.04
CA GLY A 73 -41.45 -14.46 0.97
C GLY A 73 -40.04 -14.39 1.55
N LEU A 74 -39.02 -14.11 0.73
CA LEU A 74 -37.65 -13.90 1.21
C LEU A 74 -37.60 -12.76 2.24
N LYS A 75 -38.21 -11.61 1.90
CA LYS A 75 -38.27 -10.45 2.79
C LYS A 75 -38.91 -10.81 4.13
N GLU A 76 -40.02 -11.54 4.12
CA GLU A 76 -40.71 -12.00 5.33
C GLU A 76 -39.83 -12.94 6.19
N VAL A 77 -39.20 -13.94 5.57
CA VAL A 77 -38.35 -14.91 6.28
C VAL A 77 -37.15 -14.24 6.93
N VAL A 78 -36.47 -13.35 6.20
CA VAL A 78 -35.32 -12.60 6.73
C VAL A 78 -35.76 -11.63 7.83
N THR A 79 -36.86 -10.91 7.62
CA THR A 79 -37.42 -10.00 8.64
C THR A 79 -37.76 -10.75 9.92
N HIS A 80 -38.47 -11.87 9.81
CA HIS A 80 -38.87 -12.68 10.97
C HIS A 80 -37.67 -13.20 11.76
N HIS A 81 -36.63 -13.69 11.09
CA HIS A 81 -35.40 -14.15 11.75
C HIS A 81 -34.68 -13.02 12.50
N LEU A 82 -34.54 -11.86 11.85
CA LEU A 82 -33.89 -10.71 12.45
C LEU A 82 -34.68 -10.15 13.64
N ASP A 83 -36.01 -10.11 13.53
CA ASP A 83 -36.92 -9.56 14.54
C ASP A 83 -37.03 -10.44 15.79
N THR A 84 -37.17 -11.76 15.61
CA THR A 84 -37.47 -12.71 16.70
C THR A 84 -36.24 -13.31 17.37
N LYS A 85 -35.11 -13.42 16.64
CA LYS A 85 -33.90 -14.05 17.14
C LYS A 85 -32.77 -13.04 17.31
N VAL A 86 -32.31 -12.45 16.20
CA VAL A 86 -31.08 -11.64 16.20
C VAL A 86 -31.24 -10.38 17.04
N ARG A 87 -32.34 -9.63 16.87
CA ARG A 87 -32.60 -8.42 17.64
C ARG A 87 -32.70 -8.72 19.14
N VAL A 88 -33.39 -9.80 19.52
CA VAL A 88 -33.54 -10.20 20.93
C VAL A 88 -32.19 -10.55 21.54
N GLU A 89 -31.34 -11.27 20.82
CA GLU A 89 -29.98 -11.63 21.26
C GLU A 89 -29.09 -10.39 21.45
N VAL A 90 -29.15 -9.43 20.52
CA VAL A 90 -28.42 -8.16 20.62
C VAL A 90 -28.97 -7.27 21.74
N GLU A 91 -30.29 -7.26 21.96
CA GLU A 91 -30.93 -6.50 23.04
C GLU A 91 -30.55 -7.07 24.42
N GLN A 92 -30.42 -8.40 24.54
CA GLN A 92 -29.98 -9.03 25.78
C GLN A 92 -28.49 -8.76 26.09
N SER A 93 -27.67 -8.50 25.08
CA SER A 93 -26.24 -8.23 25.25
C SER A 93 -25.91 -6.75 25.49
N LEU A 94 -26.90 -5.84 25.55
CA LEU A 94 -26.67 -4.40 25.77
C LEU A 94 -25.75 -4.14 26.99
N ASN A 95 -25.93 -4.87 28.08
CA ASN A 95 -25.14 -4.65 29.29
C ASN A 95 -23.82 -5.44 29.33
N ASN A 96 -23.58 -6.36 28.39
CA ASN A 96 -22.36 -7.17 28.38
C ASN A 96 -22.05 -7.74 26.98
N ASN A 97 -20.86 -7.49 26.46
CA ASN A 97 -20.38 -7.93 25.14
C ASN A 97 -21.20 -7.41 23.94
N PHE A 98 -21.95 -6.31 24.11
CA PHE A 98 -22.83 -5.73 23.08
C PHE A 98 -22.20 -5.62 21.68
N LEU A 99 -21.07 -4.92 21.54
CA LEU A 99 -20.42 -4.72 20.24
C LEU A 99 -19.93 -6.04 19.62
N GLN A 100 -19.47 -6.98 20.44
CA GLN A 100 -19.04 -8.29 19.97
C GLN A 100 -20.23 -9.08 19.42
N THR A 101 -21.33 -9.13 20.16
CA THR A 101 -22.57 -9.81 19.73
C THR A 101 -23.14 -9.16 18.46
N LEU A 102 -23.19 -7.82 18.40
CA LEU A 102 -23.68 -7.10 17.23
C LEU A 102 -22.80 -7.33 15.99
N ASN A 103 -21.49 -7.26 16.14
CA ASN A 103 -20.55 -7.52 15.04
C ASN A 103 -20.63 -8.98 14.57
N GLN A 104 -20.77 -9.93 15.49
CA GLN A 104 -20.95 -11.34 15.13
C GLN A 104 -22.26 -11.55 14.36
N ALA A 105 -23.37 -11.00 14.87
CA ALA A 105 -24.67 -11.05 14.21
C ALA A 105 -24.63 -10.43 12.80
N TRP A 106 -23.92 -9.31 12.65
CA TRP A 106 -23.71 -8.66 11.36
C TRP A 106 -22.90 -9.54 10.38
N ASN A 107 -21.77 -10.09 10.81
CA ASN A 107 -20.93 -10.97 9.98
C ASN A 107 -21.70 -12.23 9.54
N ASP A 108 -22.48 -12.80 10.45
CA ASP A 108 -23.33 -13.96 10.18
C ASP A 108 -24.41 -13.63 9.16
N HIS A 109 -25.06 -12.48 9.32
CA HIS A 109 -26.06 -11.98 8.39
C HIS A 109 -25.47 -11.73 6.99
N GLN A 110 -24.29 -11.09 6.89
CA GLN A 110 -23.63 -10.89 5.61
C GLN A 110 -23.33 -12.22 4.91
N THR A 111 -22.79 -13.20 5.64
CA THR A 111 -22.49 -14.54 5.11
C THR A 111 -23.76 -15.25 4.63
N SER A 112 -24.81 -15.22 5.45
CA SER A 112 -26.12 -15.80 5.12
C SER A 112 -26.74 -15.16 3.87
N MET A 113 -26.65 -13.84 3.73
CA MET A 113 -27.20 -13.12 2.59
C MET A 113 -26.42 -13.35 1.30
N VAL A 114 -25.08 -13.56 1.36
CA VAL A 114 -24.30 -13.96 0.18
C VAL A 114 -24.76 -15.33 -0.33
N MET A 115 -24.88 -16.32 0.56
CA MET A 115 -25.37 -17.65 0.20
C MET A 115 -26.79 -17.62 -0.36
N THR A 116 -27.66 -16.81 0.25
CA THR A 116 -29.05 -16.63 -0.20
C THR A 116 -29.12 -15.96 -1.58
N ARG A 117 -28.28 -14.94 -1.83
CA ARG A 117 -28.14 -14.31 -3.16
C ARG A 117 -27.70 -15.31 -4.21
N ASP A 118 -26.75 -16.20 -3.89
CA ASP A 118 -26.24 -17.17 -4.87
C ASP A 118 -27.31 -18.19 -5.27
N ILE A 119 -28.16 -18.62 -4.32
CA ILE A 119 -29.35 -19.45 -4.61
C ILE A 119 -30.35 -18.69 -5.48
N LEU A 120 -30.55 -17.40 -5.22
CA LEU A 120 -31.57 -16.57 -5.85
C LEU A 120 -31.04 -15.71 -7.01
N MET A 121 -29.86 -16.06 -7.56
CA MET A 121 -29.16 -15.24 -8.55
C MET A 121 -30.00 -14.94 -9.81
N TYR A 122 -30.85 -15.88 -10.23
CA TYR A 122 -31.74 -15.65 -11.38
C TYR A 122 -32.86 -14.64 -11.07
N MET A 123 -33.33 -14.56 -9.82
CA MET A 123 -34.29 -13.54 -9.37
C MET A 123 -33.67 -12.14 -9.47
N ASP A 124 -32.41 -11.98 -9.06
CA ASP A 124 -31.66 -10.72 -9.18
C ASP A 124 -31.50 -10.28 -10.64
N ARG A 125 -31.26 -11.23 -11.56
CA ARG A 125 -31.07 -10.92 -12.98
C ARG A 125 -32.36 -10.57 -13.72
N VAL A 126 -33.49 -11.15 -13.32
CA VAL A 126 -34.74 -11.04 -14.08
C VAL A 126 -35.77 -10.20 -13.34
N TYR A 127 -36.22 -10.65 -12.16
CA TYR A 127 -37.31 -10.01 -11.44
C TYR A 127 -36.91 -8.64 -10.90
N VAL A 128 -35.75 -8.57 -10.23
CA VAL A 128 -35.25 -7.33 -9.61
C VAL A 128 -35.03 -6.22 -10.66
N GLN A 129 -34.43 -6.56 -11.80
CA GLN A 129 -34.23 -5.62 -12.91
C GLN A 129 -35.53 -5.17 -13.58
N GLN A 130 -36.52 -6.08 -13.71
CA GLN A 130 -37.80 -5.76 -14.35
C GLN A 130 -38.71 -4.88 -13.48
N HIS A 131 -38.60 -5.01 -12.16
CA HIS A 131 -39.47 -4.32 -11.19
C HIS A 131 -38.79 -3.17 -10.45
N ASP A 132 -37.51 -2.88 -10.75
CA ASP A 132 -36.71 -1.81 -10.13
C ASP A 132 -36.73 -1.87 -8.59
N VAL A 133 -36.58 -3.08 -8.03
CA VAL A 133 -36.50 -3.30 -6.58
C VAL A 133 -35.05 -3.56 -6.15
N ASP A 134 -34.77 -3.54 -4.85
CA ASP A 134 -33.44 -3.87 -4.35
C ASP A 134 -33.06 -5.32 -4.66
N ASN A 135 -31.82 -5.55 -5.09
CA ASN A 135 -31.27 -6.90 -5.21
C ASN A 135 -31.26 -7.62 -3.85
N VAL A 136 -31.17 -8.96 -3.86
CA VAL A 136 -31.27 -9.80 -2.67
C VAL A 136 -30.30 -9.38 -1.57
N TYR A 137 -29.05 -9.04 -1.92
CA TYR A 137 -28.07 -8.63 -0.93
C TYR A 137 -28.44 -7.29 -0.29
N ASN A 138 -28.77 -6.28 -1.09
CA ASN A 138 -29.18 -4.95 -0.64
C ASN A 138 -30.48 -5.00 0.18
N LEU A 139 -31.44 -5.84 -0.21
CA LEU A 139 -32.64 -6.12 0.58
C LEU A 139 -32.26 -6.63 1.97
N GLY A 140 -31.34 -7.58 2.06
CA GLY A 140 -30.82 -8.07 3.34
C GLY A 140 -30.19 -6.98 4.19
N LEU A 141 -29.43 -6.06 3.59
CA LEU A 141 -28.85 -4.91 4.28
C LEU A 141 -29.93 -3.96 4.82
N ASN A 142 -30.92 -3.64 3.99
CA ASN A 142 -32.05 -2.79 4.37
C ASN A 142 -32.82 -3.38 5.57
N ILE A 143 -33.10 -4.69 5.56
CA ILE A 143 -33.82 -5.34 6.66
C ILE A 143 -32.96 -5.32 7.94
N PHE A 144 -31.66 -5.61 7.87
CA PHE A 144 -30.78 -5.55 9.05
C PHE A 144 -30.71 -4.15 9.63
N ARG A 145 -30.56 -3.13 8.77
CA ARG A 145 -30.58 -1.72 9.17
C ARG A 145 -31.87 -1.39 9.91
N ASP A 146 -33.02 -1.70 9.33
CA ASP A 146 -34.31 -1.23 9.81
C ASP A 146 -34.80 -2.03 11.02
N GLN A 147 -34.53 -3.34 11.09
CA GLN A 147 -35.00 -4.21 12.17
C GLN A 147 -34.04 -4.30 13.36
N VAL A 148 -32.72 -4.23 13.14
CA VAL A 148 -31.72 -4.41 14.21
C VAL A 148 -31.10 -3.07 14.59
N VAL A 149 -30.43 -2.39 13.67
CA VAL A 149 -29.62 -1.19 14.00
C VAL A 149 -30.48 0.02 14.35
N ARG A 150 -31.61 0.21 13.65
CA ARG A 150 -32.55 1.32 13.91
C ARG A 150 -33.52 1.07 15.04
N TYR A 151 -33.53 -0.13 15.61
CA TYR A 151 -34.34 -0.43 16.77
C TYR A 151 -33.90 0.47 17.95
N PRO A 152 -34.78 1.28 18.56
CA PRO A 152 -34.36 2.40 19.40
C PRO A 152 -33.42 2.03 20.56
N PRO A 153 -33.64 0.95 21.34
CA PRO A 153 -32.71 0.54 22.40
C PRO A 153 -31.29 0.25 21.89
N ILE A 154 -31.18 -0.48 20.77
CA ILE A 154 -29.90 -0.84 20.16
C ILE A 154 -29.23 0.40 19.56
N ARG A 155 -30.01 1.25 18.87
CA ARG A 155 -29.52 2.46 18.20
C ARG A 155 -28.89 3.43 19.19
N GLU A 156 -29.61 3.76 20.26
CA GLU A 156 -29.12 4.72 21.26
C GLU A 156 -27.92 4.15 22.01
N HIS A 157 -27.99 2.87 22.40
CA HIS A 157 -26.88 2.23 23.10
C HIS A 157 -25.62 2.08 22.23
N LEU A 158 -25.77 1.76 20.93
CA LEU A 158 -24.66 1.74 19.98
C LEU A 158 -24.00 3.10 19.87
N ARG A 159 -24.79 4.16 19.74
CA ARG A 159 -24.28 5.53 19.70
C ARG A 159 -23.53 5.87 20.99
N GLU A 160 -24.15 5.68 22.15
CA GLU A 160 -23.54 5.98 23.45
C GLU A 160 -22.26 5.18 23.69
N THR A 161 -22.25 3.90 23.31
CA THR A 161 -21.09 3.02 23.46
C THR A 161 -19.92 3.50 22.60
N LEU A 162 -20.15 3.75 21.30
CA LEU A 162 -19.08 4.19 20.40
C LEU A 162 -18.52 5.56 20.82
N LEU A 163 -19.40 6.52 21.11
CA LEU A 163 -19.01 7.84 21.60
C LEU A 163 -18.26 7.75 22.94
N GLY A 164 -18.73 6.91 23.86
CA GLY A 164 -18.09 6.67 25.15
C GLY A 164 -16.69 6.06 25.01
N MET A 165 -16.49 5.14 24.06
CA MET A 165 -15.18 4.56 23.77
C MET A 165 -14.18 5.63 23.29
N VAL A 166 -14.56 6.47 22.33
CA VAL A 166 -13.71 7.59 21.86
C VAL A 166 -13.37 8.53 23.02
N MET A 167 -14.35 8.87 23.87
CA MET A 167 -14.12 9.77 25.01
C MET A 167 -13.18 9.19 26.07
N ARG A 168 -13.22 7.88 26.30
CA ARG A 168 -12.28 7.17 27.19
C ARG A 168 -10.88 7.14 26.59
N GLU A 169 -10.77 6.89 25.29
CA GLU A 169 -9.50 6.92 24.57
C GLU A 169 -8.82 8.29 24.65
N ARG A 170 -9.59 9.38 24.49
CA ARG A 170 -9.08 10.77 24.66
C ARG A 170 -8.55 11.05 26.07
N LYS A 171 -8.98 10.28 27.08
CA LYS A 171 -8.48 10.35 28.46
C LYS A 171 -7.26 9.44 28.70
N GLY A 172 -6.80 8.71 27.68
CA GLY A 172 -5.69 7.77 27.75
C GLY A 172 -6.08 6.37 28.22
N GLU A 173 -7.38 6.05 28.26
CA GLU A 173 -7.83 4.70 28.59
C GLU A 173 -7.70 3.77 27.37
N VAL A 174 -7.35 2.50 27.62
CA VAL A 174 -7.26 1.49 26.55
C VAL A 174 -8.67 1.09 26.10
N VAL A 175 -8.91 1.15 24.79
CA VAL A 175 -10.19 0.74 24.19
C VAL A 175 -9.97 -0.22 23.03
N ASP A 176 -11.00 -0.99 22.70
CA ASP A 176 -10.95 -1.93 21.58
C ASP A 176 -11.19 -1.19 20.25
N HIS A 177 -10.09 -0.82 19.57
CA HIS A 177 -10.14 -0.14 18.27
C HIS A 177 -10.77 -1.00 17.17
N ILE A 178 -10.67 -2.33 17.25
CA ILE A 178 -11.21 -3.25 16.24
C ILE A 178 -12.74 -3.25 16.33
N ALA A 179 -13.28 -3.23 17.55
CA ALA A 179 -14.72 -3.16 17.77
C ALA A 179 -15.33 -1.86 17.21
N ILE A 180 -14.69 -0.70 17.46
CA ILE A 180 -15.13 0.59 16.92
C ILE A 180 -15.08 0.57 15.39
N LYS A 181 -13.95 0.11 14.83
CA LYS A 181 -13.76 0.03 13.37
C LYS A 181 -14.83 -0.83 12.72
N SER A 182 -15.09 -2.01 13.27
CA SER A 182 -16.07 -2.96 12.73
C SER A 182 -17.49 -2.37 12.77
N ALA A 183 -17.87 -1.72 13.87
CA ALA A 183 -19.16 -1.06 14.00
C ALA A 183 -19.30 0.14 13.03
N CYS A 184 -18.26 0.96 12.87
CA CYS A 184 -18.25 2.06 11.91
C CYS A 184 -18.37 1.56 10.47
N GLN A 185 -17.62 0.51 10.10
CA GLN A 185 -17.69 -0.13 8.78
C GLN A 185 -19.08 -0.71 8.50
N MET A 186 -19.70 -1.37 9.49
CA MET A 186 -21.09 -1.84 9.38
C MET A 186 -22.03 -0.67 9.07
N LEU A 187 -21.96 0.43 9.81
CA LEU A 187 -22.81 1.61 9.57
C LEU A 187 -22.60 2.21 8.17
N VAL A 188 -21.38 2.21 7.65
CA VAL A 188 -21.09 2.66 6.28
C VAL A 188 -21.72 1.72 5.25
N VAL A 189 -21.55 0.40 5.41
CA VAL A 189 -22.10 -0.60 4.47
C VAL A 189 -23.63 -0.57 4.44
N LEU A 190 -24.28 -0.36 5.59
CA LEU A 190 -25.75 -0.25 5.70
C LEU A 190 -26.34 0.98 4.99
N GLY A 191 -25.52 1.98 4.65
CA GLY A 191 -25.93 3.17 3.92
C GLY A 191 -26.24 2.93 2.43
N ILE A 192 -25.72 1.85 1.84
CA ILE A 192 -25.88 1.45 0.42
C ILE A 192 -25.54 2.59 -0.55
N ASN A 193 -24.40 2.50 -1.24
CA ASN A 193 -23.92 3.52 -2.19
C ASN A 193 -23.76 4.94 -1.61
N SER A 194 -23.86 5.10 -0.29
CA SER A 194 -23.80 6.37 0.42
C SER A 194 -23.54 6.14 1.91
N HIS A 195 -23.12 7.18 2.63
CA HIS A 195 -22.67 7.08 4.02
C HIS A 195 -23.73 7.55 5.04
N TRP A 196 -24.97 7.79 4.62
CA TRP A 196 -25.97 8.49 5.45
C TRP A 196 -26.27 7.80 6.79
N VAL A 197 -26.26 6.46 6.85
CA VAL A 197 -26.47 5.71 8.11
C VAL A 197 -25.35 6.00 9.09
N TYR A 198 -24.11 5.98 8.62
CA TYR A 198 -22.94 6.35 9.40
C TYR A 198 -22.99 7.82 9.83
N GLU A 199 -23.32 8.72 8.91
CA GLU A 199 -23.39 10.15 9.18
C GLU A 199 -24.47 10.50 10.23
N GLU A 200 -25.67 9.92 10.09
CA GLU A 200 -26.81 10.19 10.97
C GLU A 200 -26.63 9.57 12.36
N HIS A 201 -26.20 8.32 12.42
CA HIS A 201 -26.20 7.57 13.68
C HIS A 201 -24.91 7.72 14.49
N PHE A 202 -23.78 7.99 13.83
CA PHE A 202 -22.48 8.12 14.48
C PHE A 202 -21.78 9.46 14.21
N GLU A 203 -21.49 9.82 12.96
CA GLU A 203 -20.56 10.91 12.66
C GLU A 203 -21.05 12.28 13.16
N ARG A 204 -22.31 12.66 12.89
CA ARG A 204 -22.86 13.94 13.39
C ARG A 204 -22.86 14.01 14.92
N PRO A 205 -23.35 12.99 15.67
CA PRO A 205 -23.19 12.93 17.12
C PRO A 205 -21.73 13.00 17.59
N PHE A 206 -20.81 12.31 16.89
CA PHE A 206 -19.38 12.29 17.21
C PHE A 206 -18.73 13.66 17.05
N LEU A 207 -19.02 14.36 15.95
CA LEU A 207 -18.54 15.72 15.72
C LEU A 207 -19.12 16.69 16.76
N ALA A 208 -20.40 16.56 17.11
CA ALA A 208 -21.03 17.39 18.15
C ALA A 208 -20.42 17.14 19.55
N GLN A 209 -20.18 15.87 19.92
CA GLN A 209 -19.52 15.53 21.18
C GLN A 209 -18.07 16.04 21.21
N SER A 210 -17.36 15.91 20.09
CA SER A 210 -15.99 16.40 19.96
C SER A 210 -15.91 17.91 20.07
N ALA A 211 -16.85 18.64 19.45
CA ALA A 211 -16.96 20.08 19.59
C ALA A 211 -17.18 20.49 21.06
N ALA A 212 -18.10 19.82 21.76
CA ALA A 212 -18.34 20.07 23.18
C ALA A 212 -17.11 19.78 24.06
N PHE A 213 -16.38 18.70 23.77
CA PHE A 213 -15.14 18.34 24.46
C PHE A 213 -14.06 19.41 24.26
N TYR A 214 -13.77 19.78 23.01
CA TYR A 214 -12.73 20.77 22.71
C TYR A 214 -13.09 22.18 23.16
N LYS A 215 -14.38 22.53 23.20
CA LYS A 215 -14.83 23.79 23.79
C LYS A 215 -14.49 23.90 25.28
N MET A 216 -14.62 22.81 26.04
CA MET A 216 -14.22 22.79 27.46
C MET A 216 -12.70 22.79 27.60
N GLU A 217 -12.00 22.00 26.78
CA GLU A 217 -10.54 21.92 26.81
C GLU A 217 -9.88 23.24 26.42
N SER A 218 -10.42 23.97 25.44
CA SER A 218 -9.91 25.27 24.99
C SER A 218 -9.93 26.30 26.13
N GLN A 219 -11.03 26.38 26.88
CA GLN A 219 -11.18 27.31 28.01
C GLN A 219 -10.15 27.02 29.09
N LYS A 220 -9.98 25.73 29.44
CA LYS A 220 -8.97 25.29 30.39
C LYS A 220 -7.55 25.63 29.91
N PHE A 221 -7.26 25.38 28.63
CA PHE A 221 -5.94 25.63 28.08
C PHE A 221 -5.59 27.12 28.08
N ILE A 222 -6.54 28.00 27.76
CA ILE A 222 -6.35 29.46 27.80
C ILE A 222 -6.09 29.95 29.23
N SER A 223 -6.78 29.41 30.23
CA SER A 223 -6.60 29.85 31.62
C SER A 223 -5.31 29.36 32.27
N GLU A 224 -4.79 28.20 31.86
CA GLU A 224 -3.69 27.50 32.55
C GLU A 224 -2.33 27.64 31.86
N ASN A 225 -2.27 28.03 30.58
CA ASN A 225 -1.05 27.94 29.77
C ASN A 225 -0.69 29.26 29.07
N SER A 226 0.60 29.42 28.77
CA SER A 226 1.08 30.47 27.86
C SER A 226 0.71 30.17 26.41
N ALA A 227 0.73 31.18 25.55
CA ALA A 227 0.41 31.03 24.13
C ALA A 227 1.27 29.96 23.42
N SER A 228 2.56 29.86 23.74
CA SER A 228 3.45 28.86 23.13
C SER A 228 3.14 27.42 23.58
N VAL A 229 2.78 27.21 24.85
CA VAL A 229 2.35 25.90 25.36
C VAL A 229 0.98 25.53 24.80
N TYR A 230 0.07 26.51 24.70
CA TYR A 230 -1.23 26.34 24.06
C TYR A 230 -1.08 25.82 22.63
N ILE A 231 -0.28 26.49 21.80
CA ILE A 231 -0.05 26.11 20.39
C ILE A 231 0.44 24.67 20.27
N LYS A 232 1.44 24.28 21.07
CA LYS A 232 1.98 22.91 21.04
C LYS A 232 0.94 21.86 21.42
N ARG A 233 0.06 22.16 22.39
CA ARG A 233 -1.02 21.25 22.77
C ARG A 233 -2.09 21.14 21.69
N VAL A 234 -2.43 22.23 21.02
CA VAL A 234 -3.38 22.20 19.89
C VAL A 234 -2.82 21.36 18.74
N GLU A 235 -1.54 21.55 18.39
CA GLU A 235 -0.89 20.74 17.35
C GLU A 235 -0.86 19.25 17.68
N ALA A 236 -0.56 18.90 18.95
CA ALA A 236 -0.66 17.53 19.42
C ALA A 236 -2.09 16.98 19.27
N ARG A 237 -3.12 17.73 19.67
CA ARG A 237 -4.53 17.30 19.53
C ARG A 237 -4.97 17.13 18.08
N ILE A 238 -4.54 18.00 17.17
CA ILE A 238 -4.81 17.85 15.73
C ILE A 238 -4.18 16.55 15.21
N THR A 239 -2.94 16.26 15.62
CA THR A 239 -2.23 15.04 15.21
C THR A 239 -2.90 13.79 15.76
N GLU A 240 -3.22 13.77 17.05
CA GLU A 240 -3.92 12.67 17.71
C GLU A 240 -5.28 12.38 17.07
N GLU A 241 -6.08 13.40 16.74
CA GLU A 241 -7.38 13.20 16.09
C GLU A 241 -7.26 12.75 14.63
N ALA A 242 -6.25 13.24 13.90
CA ALA A 242 -5.97 12.77 12.54
C ALA A 242 -5.58 11.28 12.53
N GLU A 243 -4.68 10.87 13.43
CA GLU A 243 -4.28 9.48 13.60
C GLU A 243 -5.45 8.59 14.04
N ARG A 244 -6.26 9.06 14.99
CA ARG A 244 -7.47 8.38 15.47
C ARG A 244 -8.48 8.15 14.35
N ALA A 245 -8.78 9.18 13.57
CA ALA A 245 -9.70 9.07 12.46
C ALA A 245 -9.18 8.07 11.42
N LYS A 246 -7.89 8.13 11.09
CA LYS A 246 -7.25 7.22 10.14
C LYS A 246 -7.22 5.76 10.60
N LEU A 247 -7.16 5.53 11.92
CA LEU A 247 -7.06 4.19 12.51
C LEU A 247 -8.37 3.40 12.34
N TYR A 248 -9.52 4.02 12.65
CA TYR A 248 -10.79 3.29 12.75
C TYR A 248 -12.06 4.02 12.25
N LEU A 249 -12.00 5.28 11.80
CA LEU A 249 -13.15 6.01 11.27
C LEU A 249 -13.22 5.97 9.74
N ASP A 250 -14.31 6.50 9.16
CA ASP A 250 -14.42 6.66 7.72
C ASP A 250 -13.43 7.71 7.21
N LYS A 251 -12.92 7.51 5.98
CA LYS A 251 -11.94 8.41 5.35
C LYS A 251 -12.43 9.86 5.27
N GLN A 252 -13.73 10.09 5.10
CA GLN A 252 -14.29 11.43 5.02
C GLN A 252 -14.29 12.15 6.38
N THR A 253 -14.33 11.39 7.47
CA THR A 253 -14.43 11.93 8.83
C THR A 253 -13.16 12.64 9.27
N GLU A 254 -11.98 12.23 8.79
CA GLU A 254 -10.69 12.86 9.11
C GLU A 254 -10.71 14.38 8.87
N SER A 255 -11.09 14.80 7.66
CA SER A 255 -11.18 16.23 7.33
C SER A 255 -12.25 16.97 8.16
N ARG A 256 -13.37 16.30 8.48
CA ARG A 256 -14.48 16.90 9.24
C ARG A 256 -14.12 17.07 10.73
N ILE A 257 -13.45 16.09 11.35
CA ILE A 257 -13.04 16.20 12.75
C ILE A 257 -11.90 17.21 12.92
N ILE A 258 -10.94 17.24 12.01
CA ILE A 258 -9.87 18.26 12.04
C ILE A 258 -10.48 19.66 11.96
N SER A 259 -11.46 19.88 11.07
CA SER A 259 -12.16 21.16 10.98
C SER A 259 -12.87 21.55 12.29
N VAL A 260 -13.46 20.60 13.02
CA VAL A 260 -14.06 20.85 14.35
C VAL A 260 -13.00 21.24 15.37
N VAL A 261 -11.86 20.54 15.40
CA VAL A 261 -10.74 20.85 16.30
C VAL A 261 -10.19 22.25 15.99
N GLU A 262 -9.99 22.59 14.72
CA GLU A 262 -9.51 23.90 14.27
C GLU A 262 -10.51 25.03 14.61
N ASP A 263 -11.83 24.79 14.47
CA ASP A 263 -12.86 25.76 14.85
C ASP A 263 -12.88 26.04 16.37
N GLU A 264 -12.90 24.99 17.19
CA GLU A 264 -13.02 25.12 18.65
C GLU A 264 -11.72 25.57 19.33
N LEU A 265 -10.55 25.09 18.89
CA LEU A 265 -9.27 25.38 19.53
C LEU A 265 -8.55 26.61 18.92
N ILE A 266 -8.80 26.95 17.66
CA ILE A 266 -8.08 28.06 16.99
C ILE A 266 -9.07 29.19 16.68
N LYS A 267 -10.04 28.96 15.80
CA LYS A 267 -10.88 30.01 15.21
C LYS A 267 -11.64 30.84 16.26
N LYS A 268 -12.23 30.20 17.28
CA LYS A 268 -12.98 30.90 18.33
C LYS A 268 -12.11 31.72 19.30
N HIS A 269 -10.82 31.40 19.39
CA HIS A 269 -9.92 31.99 20.40
C HIS A 269 -8.76 32.79 19.80
N MET A 270 -8.75 33.03 18.49
CA MET A 270 -7.66 33.70 17.77
C MET A 270 -7.18 34.99 18.45
N ARG A 271 -8.11 35.92 18.77
CA ARG A 271 -7.76 37.17 19.46
C ARG A 271 -7.21 36.94 20.86
N SER A 272 -7.82 36.04 21.63
CA SER A 272 -7.38 35.73 22.99
C SER A 272 -5.96 35.16 23.03
N ILE A 273 -5.58 34.35 22.03
CA ILE A 273 -4.24 33.78 21.91
C ILE A 273 -3.22 34.84 21.45
N VAL A 274 -3.57 35.66 20.46
CA VAL A 274 -2.69 36.70 19.90
C VAL A 274 -2.43 37.82 20.91
N GLU A 275 -3.43 38.20 21.69
CA GLU A 275 -3.38 39.29 22.68
C GLU A 275 -3.05 38.81 24.09
N MET A 276 -2.71 37.53 24.27
CA MET A 276 -2.45 36.94 25.59
C MET A 276 -1.36 37.69 26.35
N GLU A 277 -1.66 38.07 27.59
CA GLU A 277 -0.70 38.80 28.43
C GLU A 277 0.60 37.99 28.62
N ASN A 278 1.74 38.66 28.45
CA ASN A 278 3.08 38.09 28.63
C ASN A 278 3.44 36.88 27.75
N SER A 279 2.63 36.54 26.73
CA SER A 279 2.97 35.44 25.82
C SER A 279 2.42 35.57 24.39
N GLY A 280 1.51 36.51 24.12
CA GLY A 280 0.97 36.76 22.79
C GLY A 280 1.98 37.37 21.80
N VAL A 281 1.51 37.72 20.60
CA VAL A 281 2.35 38.15 19.46
C VAL A 281 3.23 39.34 19.81
N VAL A 282 2.69 40.36 20.48
CA VAL A 282 3.47 41.55 20.90
C VAL A 282 4.62 41.16 21.84
N TYR A 283 4.38 40.23 22.75
CA TYR A 283 5.42 39.74 23.67
C TYR A 283 6.50 38.96 22.91
N MET A 284 6.10 38.10 21.96
CA MET A 284 7.04 37.33 21.13
C MET A 284 7.90 38.25 20.27
N LEU A 285 7.32 39.32 19.70
CA LEU A 285 8.05 40.33 18.94
C LEU A 285 9.06 41.08 19.81
N LYS A 286 8.65 41.56 20.99
CA LYS A 286 9.53 42.28 21.93
C LYS A 286 10.73 41.44 22.36
N ASN A 287 10.51 40.17 22.68
CA ASN A 287 11.53 39.26 23.20
C ASN A 287 12.21 38.40 22.12
N THR A 288 12.07 38.74 20.84
CA THR A 288 12.74 38.06 19.71
C THR A 288 12.53 36.54 19.69
N LYS A 289 11.31 36.09 19.98
CA LYS A 289 10.95 34.66 19.99
C LYS A 289 10.54 34.18 18.60
N PHE A 290 11.51 33.99 17.72
CA PHE A 290 11.27 33.63 16.31
C PHE A 290 10.55 32.28 16.14
N ASP A 291 10.96 31.25 16.88
CA ASP A 291 10.39 29.89 16.77
C ASP A 291 8.94 29.83 17.25
N ASP A 292 8.66 30.42 18.42
CA ASP A 292 7.29 30.44 18.98
C ASP A 292 6.32 31.16 18.03
N LEU A 293 6.80 32.22 17.35
CA LEU A 293 6.02 32.96 16.36
C LEU A 293 5.85 32.19 15.05
N ALA A 294 6.84 31.39 14.65
CA ALA A 294 6.75 30.48 13.50
C ALA A 294 5.70 29.38 13.72
N CYS A 295 5.68 28.81 14.93
CA CYS A 295 4.64 27.86 15.34
C CYS A 295 3.26 28.52 15.32
N MET A 296 3.13 29.75 15.83
CA MET A 296 1.87 30.49 15.81
C MET A 296 1.39 30.77 14.37
N TYR A 297 2.29 31.19 13.48
CA TYR A 297 1.99 31.40 12.05
C TYR A 297 1.48 30.11 11.38
N THR A 298 2.17 28.99 11.61
CA THR A 298 1.81 27.69 11.03
C THR A 298 0.46 27.20 11.53
N LEU A 299 0.11 27.47 12.78
CA LEU A 299 -1.19 27.11 13.34
C LEU A 299 -2.32 27.98 12.77
N PHE A 300 -2.11 29.30 12.70
CA PHE A 300 -3.13 30.25 12.25
C PHE A 300 -3.33 30.25 10.73
N SER A 301 -2.38 29.73 9.95
CA SER A 301 -2.56 29.53 8.50
C SER A 301 -3.60 28.45 8.16
N ARG A 302 -3.99 27.63 9.13
CA ARG A 302 -4.99 26.56 8.97
C ARG A 302 -6.43 27.07 8.96
N VAL A 303 -6.68 28.27 9.50
CA VAL A 303 -8.03 28.83 9.63
C VAL A 303 -8.20 30.11 8.83
N ASP A 304 -9.39 30.30 8.28
CA ASP A 304 -9.78 31.55 7.64
C ASP A 304 -9.63 32.73 8.62
N ASP A 305 -9.15 33.87 8.11
CA ASP A 305 -8.84 35.10 8.88
C ASP A 305 -7.76 34.96 9.97
N GLY A 306 -7.13 33.79 10.12
CA GLY A 306 -6.07 33.57 11.12
C GLY A 306 -4.84 34.43 10.87
N LEU A 307 -4.29 34.39 9.66
CA LEU A 307 -3.13 35.21 9.29
C LEU A 307 -3.42 36.70 9.41
N LYS A 308 -4.63 37.14 9.03
CA LYS A 308 -5.05 38.54 9.15
C LYS A 308 -5.02 39.03 10.60
N THR A 309 -5.48 38.19 11.54
CA THR A 309 -5.46 38.52 12.97
C THR A 309 -4.03 38.72 13.49
N ILE A 310 -3.07 37.91 13.04
CA ILE A 310 -1.65 38.10 13.37
C ILE A 310 -1.13 39.39 12.72
N VAL A 311 -1.42 39.61 11.45
CA VAL A 311 -0.99 40.80 10.70
C VAL A 311 -1.45 42.09 11.39
N ASP A 312 -2.71 42.17 11.82
CA ASP A 312 -3.25 43.34 12.52
C ASP A 312 -2.46 43.65 13.81
N CYS A 313 -2.09 42.61 14.57
CA CYS A 313 -1.32 42.74 15.81
C CYS A 313 0.15 43.14 15.54
N VAL A 314 0.80 42.50 14.56
CA VAL A 314 2.18 42.82 14.15
C VAL A 314 2.25 44.26 13.62
N SER A 315 1.28 44.66 12.79
CA SER A 315 1.17 46.02 12.24
C SER A 315 0.99 47.07 13.34
N GLY A 316 0.10 46.81 14.30
CA GLY A 316 -0.10 47.68 15.46
C GLY A 316 1.19 47.92 16.25
N TYR A 317 1.96 46.85 16.51
CA TYR A 317 3.25 46.95 17.20
C TYR A 317 4.33 47.65 16.37
N LEU A 318 4.48 47.31 15.08
CA LEU A 318 5.46 47.92 14.18
C LEU A 318 5.23 49.42 14.03
N ARG A 319 3.97 49.84 13.82
CA ARG A 319 3.61 51.26 13.74
C ARG A 319 3.93 52.01 15.02
N GLU A 320 3.75 51.39 16.18
CA GLU A 320 4.10 52.03 17.45
C GLU A 320 5.61 52.20 17.63
N GLN A 321 6.39 51.17 17.32
CA GLN A 321 7.86 51.26 17.35
C GLN A 321 8.39 52.30 16.35
N GLY A 322 7.86 52.32 15.13
CA GLY A 322 8.23 53.31 14.12
C GLY A 322 7.88 54.74 14.55
N ARG A 323 6.71 54.95 15.18
CA ARG A 323 6.34 56.26 15.75
C ARG A 323 7.25 56.70 16.87
N MET A 324 7.67 55.80 17.75
CA MET A 324 8.62 56.13 18.83
C MET A 324 9.96 56.60 18.27
N LEU A 325 10.52 55.87 17.30
CA LEU A 325 11.78 56.26 16.64
C LEU A 325 11.69 57.61 15.92
N VAL A 326 10.53 57.93 15.34
CA VAL A 326 10.29 59.22 14.69
C VAL A 326 10.14 60.36 15.71
N LYS A 327 9.49 60.12 16.85
CA LYS A 327 9.28 61.14 17.90
C LYS A 327 10.53 61.41 18.74
N GLU A 328 11.36 60.41 19.01
CA GLU A 328 12.64 60.58 19.73
C GLU A 328 13.57 61.57 19.01
N GLU A 329 13.41 61.76 17.71
CA GLU A 329 14.22 62.70 16.93
C GLU A 329 13.89 64.19 17.20
N GLU A 330 12.67 64.52 17.63
CA GLU A 330 12.32 65.90 18.04
C GLU A 330 13.19 66.41 19.21
N THR A 331 13.92 65.50 19.87
CA THR A 331 14.82 65.79 21.01
C THR A 331 16.31 65.91 20.66
N GLY A 332 16.70 65.85 19.37
CA GLY A 332 18.06 66.21 18.91
C GLY A 332 18.99 65.05 18.50
N THR A 333 18.46 63.96 17.97
CA THR A 333 19.23 62.77 17.55
C THR A 333 19.99 62.97 16.23
N ASN A 334 21.19 62.38 16.08
CA ASN A 334 22.03 62.45 14.89
C ASN A 334 21.37 61.76 13.66
N PRO A 335 21.33 62.40 12.46
CA PRO A 335 20.78 61.83 11.22
C PRO A 335 21.27 60.41 10.86
N ILE A 336 22.55 60.13 11.12
CA ILE A 336 23.15 58.82 10.83
C ILE A 336 22.59 57.75 11.78
N THR A 337 22.41 58.08 13.07
CA THR A 337 21.86 57.18 14.08
C THR A 337 20.37 56.90 13.85
N TYR A 338 19.61 57.92 13.42
CA TYR A 338 18.20 57.75 13.04
C TYR A 338 18.02 56.75 11.89
N VAL A 339 18.77 56.93 10.79
CA VAL A 339 18.71 56.00 9.65
C VAL A 339 19.20 54.61 10.03
N GLN A 340 20.25 54.51 10.86
CA GLN A 340 20.74 53.22 11.34
C GLN A 340 19.68 52.49 12.19
N ASN A 341 19.02 53.17 13.13
CA ASN A 341 17.96 52.57 13.96
C ASN A 341 16.76 52.09 13.11
N LEU A 342 16.43 52.81 12.02
CA LEU A 342 15.41 52.40 11.07
C LEU A 342 15.81 51.17 10.25
N LEU A 343 17.07 51.11 9.81
CA LEU A 343 17.62 49.94 9.14
C LEU A 343 17.65 48.73 10.08
N ASP A 344 18.07 48.90 11.33
CA ASP A 344 18.10 47.82 12.33
C ASP A 344 16.67 47.32 12.64
N LEU A 345 15.68 48.22 12.71
CA LEU A 345 14.28 47.84 12.84
C LEU A 345 13.78 47.08 11.60
N LYS A 346 14.17 47.52 10.39
CA LYS A 346 13.82 46.86 9.13
C LYS A 346 14.43 45.46 9.03
N ASP A 347 15.71 45.33 9.33
CA ASP A 347 16.45 44.07 9.34
C ASP A 347 15.83 43.09 10.35
N ARG A 348 15.43 43.58 11.53
CA ARG A 348 14.72 42.76 12.53
C ARG A 348 13.39 42.23 12.01
N PHE A 349 12.57 43.07 11.38
CA PHE A 349 11.27 42.65 10.84
C PHE A 349 11.40 41.81 9.56
N ASP A 350 12.43 42.04 8.74
CA ASP A 350 12.78 41.16 7.62
C ASP A 350 13.23 39.79 8.12
N HIS A 351 13.95 39.74 9.24
CA HIS A 351 14.31 38.48 9.86
C HIS A 351 13.08 37.73 10.38
N PHE A 352 12.13 38.40 11.03
CA PHE A 352 10.83 37.79 11.39
C PHE A 352 10.05 37.33 10.15
N LEU A 353 10.03 38.12 9.07
CA LEU A 353 9.38 37.77 7.81
C LEU A 353 9.96 36.49 7.23
N ASN A 354 11.29 36.39 7.17
CA ASN A 354 11.99 35.25 6.58
C ASN A 354 11.94 34.00 7.48
N HIS A 355 12.14 34.16 8.79
CA HIS A 355 12.26 33.04 9.73
C HIS A 355 10.91 32.57 10.31
N SER A 356 10.02 33.50 10.67
CA SER A 356 8.77 33.17 11.38
C SER A 356 7.54 33.17 10.47
N PHE A 357 7.52 33.99 9.42
CA PHE A 357 6.35 34.14 8.55
C PHE A 357 6.55 33.55 7.14
N ASN A 358 7.59 32.73 6.93
CA ASN A 358 7.86 32.02 5.67
C ASN A 358 7.86 32.93 4.42
N ASN A 359 8.33 34.16 4.56
CA ASN A 359 8.35 35.19 3.50
C ASN A 359 6.95 35.43 2.87
N ASP A 360 5.90 35.36 3.70
CA ASP A 360 4.52 35.53 3.27
C ASP A 360 4.26 36.94 2.69
N LYS A 361 3.54 36.99 1.56
CA LYS A 361 3.31 38.22 0.81
C LYS A 361 2.47 39.24 1.57
N ILE A 362 1.51 38.80 2.37
CA ILE A 362 0.63 39.67 3.16
C ILE A 362 1.47 40.39 4.22
N PHE A 363 2.34 39.66 4.91
CA PHE A 363 3.26 40.23 5.89
C PHE A 363 4.27 41.18 5.24
N LYS A 364 4.84 40.82 4.09
CA LYS A 364 5.78 41.68 3.35
C LYS A 364 5.14 43.00 2.91
N GLN A 365 3.90 42.95 2.41
CA GLN A 365 3.14 44.13 2.01
C GLN A 365 2.80 45.01 3.22
N MET A 366 2.35 44.40 4.32
CA MET A 366 2.07 45.12 5.57
C MET A 366 3.33 45.81 6.10
N ILE A 367 4.46 45.12 6.19
CA ILE A 367 5.73 45.71 6.66
C ILE A 367 6.11 46.89 5.76
N SER A 368 6.04 46.75 4.44
CA SER A 368 6.36 47.83 3.50
C SER A 368 5.45 49.04 3.69
N SER A 369 4.13 48.81 3.80
CA SER A 369 3.13 49.86 4.01
C SER A 369 3.31 50.58 5.35
N ASP A 370 3.66 49.85 6.41
CA ASP A 370 3.83 50.43 7.74
C ASP A 370 5.11 51.28 7.82
N PHE A 371 6.20 50.83 7.19
CA PHE A 371 7.43 51.62 7.05
C PHE A 371 7.18 52.92 6.28
N GLU A 372 6.45 52.85 5.16
CA GLU A 372 6.05 54.04 4.41
C GLU A 372 5.22 55.00 5.28
N HIS A 373 4.27 54.48 6.05
CA HIS A 373 3.42 55.28 6.92
C HIS A 373 4.21 56.11 7.93
N PHE A 374 5.12 55.51 8.70
CA PHE A 374 5.85 56.28 9.73
C PHE A 374 7.04 57.09 9.18
N LEU A 375 7.65 56.70 8.05
CA LEU A 375 8.64 57.55 7.38
C LEU A 375 8.02 58.86 6.91
N ASN A 376 6.79 58.81 6.40
CA ASN A 376 6.05 59.99 5.96
C ASN A 376 5.59 60.89 7.12
N LEU A 377 5.69 60.46 8.38
CA LEU A 377 5.42 61.32 9.54
C LEU A 377 6.54 62.34 9.79
N ASN A 378 7.74 62.11 9.26
CA ASN A 378 8.87 63.02 9.39
C ASN A 378 9.27 63.60 8.03
N SER A 379 9.13 64.91 7.86
CA SER A 379 9.50 65.60 6.61
C SER A 379 11.00 65.58 6.31
N LYS A 380 11.87 65.23 7.28
CA LYS A 380 13.34 65.21 7.13
C LYS A 380 13.92 63.84 6.75
N SER A 381 13.14 62.77 6.73
CA SER A 381 13.63 61.41 6.42
C SER A 381 14.39 61.28 5.09
N PRO A 382 13.99 61.94 3.96
CA PRO A 382 14.73 61.88 2.70
C PRO A 382 16.13 62.53 2.77
N GLU A 383 16.27 63.61 3.55
CA GLU A 383 17.53 64.33 3.72
C GLU A 383 18.55 63.46 4.47
N TYR A 384 18.11 62.79 5.53
CA TYR A 384 18.99 61.95 6.35
C TYR A 384 19.44 60.68 5.63
N LEU A 385 18.57 60.07 4.81
CA LEU A 385 18.96 58.97 3.93
C LEU A 385 20.08 59.38 2.97
N SER A 386 20.02 60.60 2.44
CA SER A 386 21.05 61.13 1.53
C SER A 386 22.39 61.32 2.24
N LEU A 387 22.38 61.86 3.47
CA LEU A 387 23.58 62.02 4.30
C LEU A 387 24.22 60.68 4.70
N PHE A 388 23.40 59.66 4.97
CA PHE A 388 23.87 58.31 5.30
C PHE A 388 24.56 57.63 4.10
N ILE A 389 24.01 57.78 2.88
CA ILE A 389 24.61 57.23 1.66
C ILE A 389 25.97 57.89 1.37
N ASP A 390 26.09 59.21 1.56
CA ASP A 390 27.36 59.94 1.38
C ASP A 390 28.46 59.45 2.36
N ASP A 391 28.14 59.19 3.62
CA ASP A 391 29.09 58.61 4.60
C ASP A 391 29.57 57.21 4.20
N LYS A 392 28.66 56.34 3.71
CA LYS A 392 29.00 54.98 3.28
C LYS A 392 29.83 54.96 2.00
N LEU A 393 29.55 55.84 1.03
CA LEU A 393 30.30 55.94 -0.22
C LEU A 393 31.74 56.44 0.01
N LYS A 394 31.95 57.39 0.94
CA LYS A 394 33.28 57.86 1.32
C LYS A 394 34.17 56.77 1.94
N LYS A 395 33.56 55.74 2.55
CA LYS A 395 34.27 54.59 3.18
C LYS A 395 34.51 53.40 2.24
N GLY A 396 33.80 53.30 1.11
CA GLY A 396 33.80 52.12 0.23
C GLY A 396 34.78 52.11 -0.96
N GLY A 397 35.65 53.11 -1.11
CA GLY A 397 36.50 53.28 -2.29
C GLY A 397 37.77 52.41 -2.34
N LYS A 398 37.66 51.10 -2.58
CA LYS A 398 38.72 50.25 -3.18
C LYS A 398 38.10 49.09 -3.96
N GLY A 399 38.00 49.24 -5.28
CA GLY A 399 37.72 48.13 -6.19
C GLY A 399 38.94 47.22 -6.32
N MET A 400 38.78 45.91 -6.09
CA MET A 400 39.85 44.92 -6.23
C MET A 400 39.75 44.21 -7.59
N THR A 401 40.79 44.36 -8.40
CA THR A 401 41.22 43.32 -9.35
C THR A 401 41.57 42.05 -8.57
N MET A 402 41.10 40.88 -9.02
CA MET A 402 41.31 39.58 -8.37
C MET A 402 42.79 39.17 -8.40
N ASP A 403 43.57 39.56 -7.39
CA ASP A 403 44.93 39.04 -7.15
C ASP A 403 44.88 37.57 -6.69
N GLU A 404 45.93 36.80 -6.90
CA GLU A 404 46.00 35.35 -6.58
C GLU A 404 45.74 35.08 -5.09
N LYS A 405 46.19 36.00 -4.22
CA LYS A 405 45.89 35.98 -2.79
C LYS A 405 44.40 36.07 -2.48
N TYR A 406 43.64 36.81 -3.29
CA TYR A 406 42.20 36.92 -3.12
C TYR A 406 41.48 35.64 -3.54
N VAL A 407 41.90 35.01 -4.64
CA VAL A 407 41.40 33.69 -5.05
C VAL A 407 41.69 32.62 -3.99
N GLU A 408 42.88 32.63 -3.39
CA GLU A 408 43.23 31.73 -2.29
C GLU A 408 42.39 31.99 -1.04
N SER A 409 42.11 33.26 -0.71
CA SER A 409 41.21 33.61 0.41
C SER A 409 39.79 33.10 0.19
N ILE A 410 39.26 33.20 -1.05
CA ILE A 410 37.94 32.68 -1.40
C ILE A 410 37.92 31.15 -1.27
N TRP A 411 38.95 30.47 -1.79
CA TRP A 411 39.05 29.01 -1.67
C TRP A 411 39.13 28.57 -0.20
N ALA A 412 39.88 29.27 0.64
CA ALA A 412 39.97 28.97 2.07
C ALA A 412 38.60 29.10 2.77
N LEU A 413 37.82 30.12 2.43
CA LEU A 413 36.44 30.29 2.93
C LEU A 413 35.53 29.14 2.49
N LEU A 414 35.56 28.78 1.19
CA LEU A 414 34.78 27.67 0.65
C LEU A 414 35.19 26.32 1.27
N LYS A 415 36.49 26.06 1.42
CA LYS A 415 37.03 24.86 2.06
C LYS A 415 36.55 24.73 3.51
N ASN A 416 36.63 25.81 4.29
CA ASN A 416 36.15 25.82 5.67
C ASN A 416 34.64 25.58 5.74
N ALA A 417 33.87 26.21 4.86
CA ALA A 417 32.42 26.01 4.81
C ALA A 417 32.05 24.55 4.47
N ILE A 418 32.71 23.94 3.48
CA ILE A 418 32.50 22.52 3.13
C ILE A 418 32.84 21.62 4.32
N GLN A 419 33.93 21.91 5.06
CA GLN A 419 34.29 21.15 6.26
C GLN A 419 33.28 21.32 7.40
N GLU A 420 32.71 22.50 7.60
CA GLU A 420 31.66 22.71 8.60
C GLU A 420 30.35 22.03 8.20
N ILE A 421 30.00 22.02 6.90
CA ILE A 421 28.87 21.26 6.37
C ILE A 421 29.04 19.76 6.65
N GLN A 422 30.24 19.21 6.40
CA GLN A 422 30.56 17.81 6.71
C GLN A 422 30.54 17.50 8.22
N LYS A 423 30.74 18.51 9.08
CA LYS A 423 30.62 18.39 10.53
C LYS A 423 29.19 18.65 11.04
N LYS A 424 28.23 18.94 10.16
CA LYS A 424 26.83 19.31 10.47
C LYS A 424 26.69 20.64 11.21
N ASN A 425 27.66 21.55 11.09
CA ASN A 425 27.64 22.86 11.74
C ASN A 425 27.24 23.96 10.75
N ASN A 426 25.94 24.02 10.41
CA ASN A 426 25.47 24.84 9.29
C ASN A 426 24.87 26.19 9.72
N SER A 427 24.61 26.39 11.03
CA SER A 427 23.84 27.53 11.55
C SER A 427 24.53 28.89 11.40
N GLY A 428 25.84 28.92 11.09
CA GLY A 428 26.61 30.15 10.89
C GLY A 428 27.01 30.44 9.45
N LEU A 429 26.60 29.62 8.47
CA LEU A 429 27.04 29.74 7.08
C LEU A 429 26.04 30.54 6.22
N SER A 430 26.54 31.55 5.50
CA SER A 430 25.77 32.26 4.48
C SER A 430 25.88 31.56 3.12
N PHE A 431 24.85 30.79 2.74
CA PHE A 431 24.82 30.07 1.46
C PHE A 431 24.88 31.00 0.25
N GLU A 432 24.31 32.21 0.35
CA GLU A 432 24.38 33.22 -0.71
C GLU A 432 25.82 33.71 -0.93
N GLU A 433 26.54 33.99 0.16
CA GLU A 433 27.93 34.42 0.09
C GLU A 433 28.83 33.33 -0.48
N LEU A 434 28.65 32.09 -0.01
CA LEU A 434 29.39 30.93 -0.50
C LEU A 434 29.10 30.65 -1.98
N TYR A 435 27.84 30.77 -2.41
CA TYR A 435 27.47 30.66 -3.81
C TYR A 435 28.12 31.75 -4.66
N ARG A 436 28.08 33.02 -4.22
CA ARG A 436 28.72 34.15 -4.92
C ARG A 436 30.22 33.93 -5.05
N ASN A 437 30.87 33.48 -3.98
CA ASN A 437 32.30 33.16 -3.94
C ASN A 437 32.67 32.03 -4.92
N ALA A 438 31.90 30.94 -4.93
CA ALA A 438 32.07 29.84 -5.88
C ALA A 438 31.81 30.29 -7.34
N TYR A 439 30.78 31.09 -7.57
CA TYR A 439 30.47 31.70 -8.86
C TYR A 439 31.65 32.54 -9.37
N THR A 440 32.21 33.41 -8.52
CA THR A 440 33.37 34.24 -8.86
C THR A 440 34.59 33.39 -9.24
N MET A 441 34.88 32.31 -8.51
CA MET A 441 35.99 31.42 -8.87
C MET A 441 35.81 30.78 -10.25
N VAL A 442 34.62 30.27 -10.56
CA VAL A 442 34.33 29.64 -11.87
C VAL A 442 34.34 30.68 -13.00
N LEU A 443 33.77 31.87 -12.76
CA LEU A 443 33.73 32.97 -13.74
C LEU A 443 35.15 33.42 -14.14
N HIS A 444 36.07 33.46 -13.19
CA HIS A 444 37.47 33.85 -13.42
C HIS A 444 38.39 32.66 -13.81
N LYS A 445 37.83 31.57 -14.35
CA LYS A 445 38.56 30.39 -14.87
C LYS A 445 39.34 29.57 -13.81
N HIS A 446 38.95 29.64 -12.54
CA HIS A 446 39.53 28.82 -11.46
C HIS A 446 38.67 27.58 -11.11
N GLY A 447 37.85 27.10 -12.04
CA GLY A 447 36.97 25.94 -11.84
C GLY A 447 37.71 24.63 -11.54
N GLU A 448 38.87 24.39 -12.17
CA GLU A 448 39.69 23.18 -11.93
C GLU A 448 40.20 23.12 -10.48
N ARG A 449 40.72 24.24 -9.97
CA ARG A 449 41.18 24.34 -8.58
C ARG A 449 40.03 24.09 -7.59
N LEU A 450 38.85 24.61 -7.89
CA LEU A 450 37.65 24.40 -7.07
C LEU A 450 37.20 22.94 -7.08
N TYR A 451 37.19 22.29 -8.24
CA TYR A 451 36.79 20.88 -8.39
C TYR A 451 37.79 19.91 -7.74
N ALA A 452 39.10 20.09 -8.00
CA ALA A 452 40.16 19.29 -7.39
C ALA A 452 40.20 19.49 -5.86
N GLY A 453 40.06 20.72 -5.40
CA GLY A 453 40.01 21.05 -3.98
C GLY A 453 38.80 20.43 -3.28
N LEU A 454 37.62 20.47 -3.91
CA LEU A 454 36.43 19.78 -3.39
C LEU A 454 36.69 18.28 -3.23
N LYS A 455 37.24 17.63 -4.27
CA LYS A 455 37.57 16.20 -4.25
C LYS A 455 38.51 15.87 -3.10
N GLU A 456 39.55 16.67 -2.88
CA GLU A 456 40.52 16.49 -1.80
C GLU A 456 39.86 16.62 -0.42
N VAL A 457 39.07 17.67 -0.19
CA VAL A 457 38.40 17.93 1.10
C VAL A 457 37.43 16.82 1.47
N VAL A 458 36.61 16.38 0.51
CA VAL A 458 35.66 15.27 0.71
C VAL A 458 36.38 13.95 0.94
N THR A 459 37.43 13.67 0.16
CA THR A 459 38.25 12.45 0.34
C THR A 459 38.90 12.42 1.71
N HIS A 460 39.51 13.52 2.14
CA HIS A 460 40.18 13.61 3.43
C HIS A 460 39.20 13.41 4.61
N HIS A 461 38.02 14.00 4.55
CA HIS A 461 37.00 13.81 5.59
C HIS A 461 36.52 12.34 5.67
N LEU A 462 36.26 11.73 4.52
CA LEU A 462 35.81 10.33 4.47
C LEU A 462 36.89 9.35 4.93
N ASP A 463 38.16 9.61 4.58
CA ASP A 463 39.31 8.79 4.96
C ASP A 463 39.65 8.90 6.45
N THR A 464 39.74 10.11 6.99
CA THR A 464 40.25 10.36 8.35
C THR A 464 39.21 10.26 9.45
N LYS A 465 37.92 10.51 9.13
CA LYS A 465 36.84 10.55 10.11
C LYS A 465 35.83 9.43 9.88
N VAL A 466 35.13 9.46 8.74
CA VAL A 466 33.99 8.57 8.50
C VAL A 466 34.41 7.10 8.43
N ARG A 467 35.49 6.79 7.70
CA ARG A 467 36.00 5.41 7.61
C ARG A 467 36.41 4.89 8.97
N VAL A 468 37.14 5.68 9.75
CA VAL A 468 37.60 5.29 11.09
C VAL A 468 36.41 5.01 12.02
N GLU A 469 35.37 5.85 11.98
CA GLU A 469 34.14 5.67 12.76
C GLU A 469 33.39 4.39 12.36
N VAL A 470 33.25 4.13 11.05
CA VAL A 470 32.61 2.92 10.53
C VAL A 470 33.43 1.67 10.90
N GLU A 471 34.77 1.73 10.78
CA GLU A 471 35.67 0.62 11.13
C GLU A 471 35.62 0.28 12.63
N GLN A 472 35.54 1.29 13.51
CA GLN A 472 35.35 1.07 14.94
C GLN A 472 34.01 0.42 15.27
N SER A 473 32.99 0.63 14.44
CA SER A 473 31.65 0.06 14.62
C SER A 473 31.48 -1.36 14.07
N LEU A 474 32.48 -1.96 13.44
CA LEU A 474 32.37 -3.31 12.84
C LEU A 474 31.82 -4.35 13.83
N ASN A 475 32.22 -4.29 15.09
CA ASN A 475 31.79 -5.25 16.10
C ASN A 475 30.49 -4.85 16.83
N ASN A 476 29.98 -3.63 16.62
CA ASN A 476 28.78 -3.14 17.29
C ASN A 476 28.11 -1.99 16.53
N ASN A 477 26.82 -2.14 16.21
CA ASN A 477 26.01 -1.15 15.49
C ASN A 477 26.51 -0.78 14.09
N PHE A 478 27.30 -1.63 13.44
CA PHE A 478 27.91 -1.38 12.12
C PHE A 478 26.95 -0.81 11.07
N LEU A 479 25.83 -1.49 10.78
CA LEU A 479 24.89 -1.05 9.75
C LEU A 479 24.21 0.28 10.12
N GLN A 480 23.96 0.53 11.40
CA GLN A 480 23.39 1.78 11.86
C GLN A 480 24.37 2.93 11.63
N THR A 481 25.64 2.75 12.04
CA THR A 481 26.71 3.74 11.85
C THR A 481 26.96 4.00 10.36
N LEU A 482 27.04 2.96 9.54
CA LEU A 482 27.26 3.08 8.10
C LEU A 482 26.09 3.81 7.41
N ASN A 483 24.84 3.45 7.74
CA ASN A 483 23.66 4.12 7.18
C ASN A 483 23.57 5.58 7.64
N GLN A 484 23.91 5.88 8.90
CA GLN A 484 23.95 7.25 9.40
C GLN A 484 25.02 8.07 8.66
N ALA A 485 26.24 7.54 8.55
CA ALA A 485 27.33 8.17 7.81
C ALA A 485 26.97 8.42 6.34
N TRP A 486 26.27 7.48 5.71
CA TRP A 486 25.76 7.62 4.35
C TRP A 486 24.72 8.76 4.24
N ASN A 487 23.71 8.78 5.11
CA ASN A 487 22.69 9.82 5.12
C ASN A 487 23.29 11.23 5.36
N ASP A 488 24.25 11.30 6.26
CA ASP A 488 24.98 12.53 6.57
C ASP A 488 25.79 13.01 5.36
N HIS A 489 26.49 12.09 4.69
CA HIS A 489 27.24 12.39 3.48
C HIS A 489 26.31 12.85 2.34
N GLN A 490 25.18 12.19 2.12
CA GLN A 490 24.19 12.63 1.11
C GLN A 490 23.70 14.05 1.40
N THR A 491 23.36 14.36 2.65
CA THR A 491 22.89 15.68 3.06
C THR A 491 23.97 16.74 2.84
N SER A 492 25.21 16.45 3.26
CA SER A 492 26.37 17.32 3.04
C SER A 492 26.63 17.58 1.55
N MET A 493 26.51 16.55 0.70
CA MET A 493 26.75 16.68 -0.73
C MET A 493 25.63 17.44 -1.45
N VAL A 494 24.37 17.36 -1.00
CA VAL A 494 23.29 18.22 -1.52
C VAL A 494 23.58 19.69 -1.23
N MET A 495 23.93 20.02 0.01
CA MET A 495 24.27 21.40 0.40
C MET A 495 25.50 21.93 -0.36
N THR A 496 26.52 21.08 -0.52
CA THR A 496 27.73 21.42 -1.27
C THR A 496 27.44 21.63 -2.75
N ARG A 497 26.57 20.79 -3.35
CA ARG A 497 26.09 20.97 -4.74
C ARG A 497 25.36 22.29 -4.90
N ASP A 498 24.52 22.68 -3.94
CA ASP A 498 23.74 23.92 -4.04
C ASP A 498 24.65 25.17 -4.00
N ILE A 499 25.71 25.15 -3.17
CA ILE A 499 26.75 26.18 -3.17
C ILE A 499 27.52 26.20 -4.51
N LEU A 500 27.80 25.02 -5.07
CA LEU A 500 28.63 24.86 -6.26
C LEU A 500 27.81 24.71 -7.56
N MET A 501 26.52 25.06 -7.56
CA MET A 501 25.60 24.82 -8.68
C MET A 501 26.09 25.43 -10.01
N TYR A 502 26.79 26.57 -9.97
CA TYR A 502 27.34 27.18 -11.19
C TYR A 502 28.51 26.38 -11.77
N MET A 503 29.28 25.67 -10.94
CA MET A 503 30.34 24.77 -11.37
C MET A 503 29.77 23.59 -12.17
N ASP A 504 28.65 23.00 -11.70
CA ASP A 504 27.94 21.94 -12.42
C ASP A 504 27.42 22.39 -13.79
N ARG A 505 26.98 23.65 -13.91
CA ARG A 505 26.46 24.19 -15.17
C ARG A 505 27.55 24.54 -16.18
N VAL A 506 28.73 24.95 -15.73
CA VAL A 506 29.77 25.50 -16.62
C VAL A 506 30.97 24.59 -16.70
N TYR A 507 31.68 24.38 -15.59
CA TYR A 507 32.95 23.65 -15.59
C TYR A 507 32.75 22.16 -15.89
N VAL A 508 31.77 21.53 -15.26
CA VAL A 508 31.48 20.09 -15.42
C VAL A 508 31.08 19.77 -16.86
N GLN A 509 30.26 20.61 -17.50
CA GLN A 509 29.86 20.44 -18.90
C GLN A 509 31.02 20.69 -19.89
N GLN A 510 31.92 21.63 -19.58
CA GLN A 510 33.05 21.97 -20.44
C GLN A 510 34.16 20.92 -20.42
N HIS A 511 34.33 20.22 -19.29
CA HIS A 511 35.43 19.29 -19.06
C HIS A 511 35.00 17.81 -19.00
N ASP A 512 33.71 17.51 -19.18
CA ASP A 512 33.14 16.16 -19.17
C ASP A 512 33.54 15.35 -17.92
N VAL A 513 33.43 16.00 -16.75
CA VAL A 513 33.68 15.38 -15.44
C VAL A 513 32.36 15.08 -14.72
N ASP A 514 32.40 14.33 -13.63
CA ASP A 514 31.21 14.10 -12.81
C ASP A 514 30.69 15.42 -12.20
N ASN A 515 29.37 15.56 -12.10
CA ASN A 515 28.79 16.65 -11.31
C ASN A 515 29.14 16.50 -9.82
N VAL A 516 29.02 17.58 -9.06
CA VAL A 516 29.40 17.64 -7.64
C VAL A 516 28.77 16.52 -6.82
N TYR A 517 27.50 16.23 -7.04
CA TYR A 517 26.79 15.20 -6.29
C TYR A 517 27.35 13.80 -6.61
N ASN A 518 27.47 13.46 -7.89
CA ASN A 518 28.01 12.19 -8.37
C ASN A 518 29.47 11.98 -7.96
N LEU A 519 30.29 13.04 -7.99
CA LEU A 519 31.65 13.02 -7.44
C LEU A 519 31.63 12.60 -5.97
N GLY A 520 30.72 13.18 -5.16
CA GLY A 520 30.55 12.79 -3.77
C GLY A 520 30.19 11.31 -3.58
N LEU A 521 29.29 10.76 -4.41
CA LEU A 521 28.93 9.34 -4.36
C LEU A 521 30.12 8.45 -4.73
N ASN A 522 30.88 8.83 -5.78
CA ASN A 522 32.08 8.12 -6.22
C ASN A 522 33.13 8.07 -5.10
N ILE A 523 33.39 9.19 -4.42
CA ILE A 523 34.34 9.22 -3.31
C ILE A 523 33.85 8.36 -2.15
N PHE A 524 32.57 8.40 -1.76
CA PHE A 524 32.04 7.54 -0.69
C PHE A 524 32.16 6.06 -1.04
N ARG A 525 31.82 5.69 -2.28
CA ARG A 525 31.98 4.31 -2.78
C ARG A 525 33.42 3.86 -2.65
N ASP A 526 34.36 4.63 -3.17
CA ASP A 526 35.75 4.21 -3.30
C ASP A 526 36.52 4.30 -1.98
N GLN A 527 36.17 5.27 -1.11
CA GLN A 527 36.87 5.51 0.15
C GLN A 527 36.21 4.80 1.36
N VAL A 528 34.91 4.49 1.34
CA VAL A 528 34.23 3.88 2.49
C VAL A 528 33.79 2.46 2.14
N VAL A 529 32.90 2.30 1.16
CA VAL A 529 32.26 1.00 0.87
C VAL A 529 33.24 -0.02 0.28
N ARG A 530 34.17 0.42 -0.56
CA ARG A 530 35.20 -0.45 -1.16
C ARG A 530 36.40 -0.69 -0.27
N TYR A 531 36.48 -0.04 0.90
CA TYR A 531 37.54 -0.29 1.85
C TYR A 531 37.45 -1.74 2.35
N PRO A 532 38.48 -2.60 2.19
CA PRO A 532 38.32 -4.04 2.32
C PRO A 532 37.70 -4.53 3.64
N PRO A 533 38.09 -4.03 4.83
CA PRO A 533 37.44 -4.42 6.09
C PRO A 533 35.93 -4.14 6.12
N ILE A 534 35.53 -2.94 5.67
CA ILE A 534 34.12 -2.53 5.62
C ILE A 534 33.37 -3.33 4.56
N ARG A 535 33.97 -3.54 3.39
CA ARG A 535 33.37 -4.25 2.26
C ARG A 535 33.03 -5.70 2.62
N GLU A 536 34.00 -6.44 3.15
CA GLU A 536 33.79 -7.84 3.50
C GLU A 536 32.82 -7.97 4.67
N HIS A 537 32.94 -7.12 5.69
CA HIS A 537 32.04 -7.15 6.83
C HIS A 537 30.59 -6.75 6.47
N LEU A 538 30.41 -5.77 5.57
CA LEU A 538 29.08 -5.40 5.05
C LEU A 538 28.43 -6.59 4.33
N ARG A 539 29.20 -7.27 3.47
CA ARG A 539 28.72 -8.46 2.78
C ARG A 539 28.34 -9.56 3.78
N GLU A 540 29.24 -9.91 4.69
CA GLU A 540 28.99 -10.96 5.69
C GLU A 540 27.80 -10.63 6.59
N THR A 541 27.65 -9.38 7.00
CA THR A 541 26.54 -8.93 7.85
C THR A 541 25.21 -9.04 7.12
N LEU A 542 25.09 -8.50 5.89
CA LEU A 542 23.84 -8.55 5.14
C LEU A 542 23.43 -10.00 4.82
N LEU A 543 24.38 -10.81 4.36
CA LEU A 543 24.15 -12.24 4.11
C LEU A 543 23.77 -13.01 5.39
N GLY A 544 24.45 -12.72 6.49
CA GLY A 544 24.16 -13.30 7.80
C GLY A 544 22.76 -12.95 8.30
N MET A 545 22.31 -11.70 8.12
CA MET A 545 20.96 -11.27 8.49
C MET A 545 19.89 -12.03 7.70
N VAL A 546 20.03 -12.15 6.38
CA VAL A 546 19.10 -12.94 5.55
C VAL A 546 19.07 -14.40 6.01
N MET A 547 20.22 -15.00 6.32
CA MET A 547 20.28 -16.38 6.78
C MET A 547 19.63 -16.60 8.15
N ARG A 548 19.74 -15.63 9.06
CA ARG A 548 19.04 -15.67 10.36
C ARG A 548 17.53 -15.51 10.18
N GLU A 549 17.10 -14.62 9.29
CA GLU A 549 15.69 -14.45 8.96
C GLU A 549 15.07 -15.74 8.38
N ARG A 550 15.78 -16.44 7.48
CA ARG A 550 15.35 -17.75 6.95
C ARG A 550 15.20 -18.82 8.04
N LYS A 551 15.91 -18.68 9.17
CA LYS A 551 15.80 -19.55 10.34
C LYS A 551 14.67 -19.12 11.30
N GLY A 552 13.96 -18.05 10.99
CA GLY A 552 12.87 -17.49 11.81
C GLY A 552 13.35 -16.52 12.90
N GLU A 553 14.60 -16.07 12.85
CA GLU A 553 15.09 -15.04 13.79
C GLU A 553 14.61 -13.65 13.35
N VAL A 554 14.31 -12.79 14.32
CA VAL A 554 13.94 -11.39 14.06
C VAL A 554 15.17 -10.61 13.62
N VAL A 555 15.09 -9.93 12.49
CA VAL A 555 16.15 -9.08 11.96
C VAL A 555 15.62 -7.68 11.63
N ASP A 556 16.51 -6.70 11.61
CA ASP A 556 16.17 -5.33 11.23
C ASP A 556 16.07 -5.21 9.70
N HIS A 557 14.86 -5.35 9.16
CA HIS A 557 14.59 -5.21 7.73
C HIS A 557 14.90 -3.80 7.19
N ILE A 558 14.79 -2.77 8.04
CA ILE A 558 15.06 -1.38 7.65
C ILE A 558 16.56 -1.20 7.43
N ALA A 559 17.39 -1.77 8.30
CA ALA A 559 18.84 -1.73 8.15
C ALA A 559 19.32 -2.41 6.85
N ILE A 560 18.75 -3.58 6.51
CA ILE A 560 19.06 -4.29 5.24
C ILE A 560 18.62 -3.44 4.05
N LYS A 561 17.38 -2.92 4.09
CA LYS A 561 16.83 -2.09 3.02
C LYS A 561 17.68 -0.86 2.76
N ASN A 562 18.06 -0.13 3.80
CA ASN A 562 18.86 1.09 3.68
C ASN A 562 20.25 0.78 3.10
N ALA A 563 20.90 -0.30 3.55
CA ALA A 563 22.19 -0.71 3.03
C ALA A 563 22.11 -1.16 1.56
N CYS A 564 21.06 -1.90 1.17
CA CYS A 564 20.82 -2.28 -0.22
C CYS A 564 20.56 -1.06 -1.11
N GLN A 565 19.73 -0.12 -0.65
CA GLN A 565 19.46 1.13 -1.35
C GLN A 565 20.72 1.98 -1.52
N MET A 566 21.57 2.08 -0.48
CA MET A 566 22.87 2.74 -0.57
C MET A 566 23.72 2.12 -1.70
N LEU A 567 23.85 0.79 -1.72
CA LEU A 567 24.63 0.09 -2.76
C LEU A 567 24.07 0.34 -4.17
N VAL A 568 22.74 0.43 -4.33
CA VAL A 568 22.12 0.77 -5.61
C VAL A 568 22.45 2.21 -6.02
N VAL A 569 22.32 3.18 -5.11
CA VAL A 569 22.59 4.60 -5.40
C VAL A 569 24.07 4.83 -5.76
N LEU A 570 24.99 4.13 -5.11
CA LEU A 570 26.44 4.22 -5.38
C LEU A 570 26.85 3.69 -6.76
N GLY A 571 25.97 2.94 -7.44
CA GLY A 571 26.19 2.45 -8.79
C GLY A 571 26.14 3.52 -9.87
N ILE A 572 25.45 4.65 -9.61
CA ILE A 572 25.22 5.79 -10.54
C ILE A 572 24.69 5.33 -11.90
N ASN A 573 23.40 5.58 -12.16
CA ASN A 573 22.71 5.18 -13.40
C ASN A 573 22.78 3.68 -13.73
N SER A 574 23.20 2.85 -12.78
CA SER A 574 23.38 1.40 -12.93
C SER A 574 23.44 0.73 -11.56
N HIS A 575 23.29 -0.60 -11.50
CA HIS A 575 23.18 -1.37 -10.26
C HIS A 575 24.46 -2.15 -9.92
N TRP A 576 25.57 -1.93 -10.63
CA TRP A 576 26.75 -2.80 -10.56
C TRP A 576 27.37 -2.91 -9.17
N VAL A 577 27.36 -1.84 -8.36
CA VAL A 577 27.86 -1.86 -6.98
C VAL A 577 27.04 -2.82 -6.12
N TYR A 578 25.71 -2.75 -6.23
CA TYR A 578 24.79 -3.68 -5.58
C TYR A 578 24.96 -5.11 -6.11
N GLU A 579 25.07 -5.30 -7.42
CA GLU A 579 25.27 -6.61 -8.03
C GLU A 579 26.57 -7.28 -7.57
N GLU A 580 27.68 -6.55 -7.59
CA GLU A 580 29.02 -7.05 -7.28
C GLU A 580 29.20 -7.33 -5.78
N HIS A 581 28.74 -6.40 -4.92
CA HIS A 581 29.05 -6.48 -3.50
C HIS A 581 28.01 -7.27 -2.70
N PHE A 582 26.75 -7.32 -3.16
CA PHE A 582 25.67 -8.00 -2.43
C PHE A 582 24.91 -9.05 -3.26
N GLU A 583 24.33 -8.69 -4.40
CA GLU A 583 23.35 -9.58 -5.07
C GLU A 583 23.97 -10.89 -5.55
N ARG A 584 25.12 -10.87 -6.23
CA ARG A 584 25.79 -12.10 -6.68
C ARG A 584 26.17 -13.01 -5.49
N PRO A 585 26.81 -12.51 -4.42
CA PRO A 585 27.00 -13.28 -3.19
C PRO A 585 25.70 -13.81 -2.56
N PHE A 586 24.64 -13.01 -2.55
CA PHE A 586 23.33 -13.38 -2.00
C PHE A 586 22.68 -14.52 -2.79
N LEU A 587 22.68 -14.44 -4.12
CA LEU A 587 22.17 -15.51 -4.99
C LEU A 587 23.00 -16.78 -4.82
N ALA A 588 24.33 -16.68 -4.72
CA ALA A 588 25.20 -17.83 -4.48
C ALA A 588 24.96 -18.49 -3.10
N GLN A 589 24.80 -17.69 -2.04
CA GLN A 589 24.47 -18.20 -0.71
C GLN A 589 23.08 -18.85 -0.68
N SER A 590 22.11 -18.23 -1.37
CA SER A 590 20.75 -18.77 -1.49
C SER A 590 20.73 -20.09 -2.25
N ALA A 591 21.50 -20.20 -3.33
CA ALA A 591 21.66 -21.45 -4.06
C ALA A 591 22.24 -22.56 -3.17
N ALA A 592 23.29 -22.24 -2.39
CA ALA A 592 23.87 -23.19 -1.44
C ALA A 592 22.90 -23.62 -0.34
N PHE A 593 22.09 -22.69 0.18
CA PHE A 593 21.05 -22.96 1.18
C PHE A 593 19.99 -23.90 0.63
N TYR A 594 19.40 -23.58 -0.53
CA TYR A 594 18.34 -24.38 -1.13
C TYR A 594 18.83 -25.73 -1.65
N LYS A 595 20.10 -25.84 -2.06
CA LYS A 595 20.72 -27.13 -2.39
C LYS A 595 20.77 -28.09 -1.19
N MET A 596 21.03 -27.59 0.02
CA MET A 596 21.00 -28.41 1.23
C MET A 596 19.56 -28.73 1.65
N GLU A 597 18.67 -27.73 1.55
CA GLU A 597 17.26 -27.88 1.91
C GLU A 597 16.54 -28.88 0.99
N SER A 598 16.80 -28.85 -0.32
CA SER A 598 16.20 -29.79 -1.28
C SER A 598 16.56 -31.24 -0.98
N GLN A 599 17.83 -31.52 -0.69
CA GLN A 599 18.30 -32.87 -0.33
C GLN A 599 17.59 -33.38 0.91
N LYS A 600 17.48 -32.55 1.94
CA LYS A 600 16.75 -32.87 3.17
C LYS A 600 15.26 -33.11 2.90
N PHE A 601 14.64 -32.24 2.11
CA PHE A 601 13.21 -32.33 1.82
C PHE A 601 12.87 -33.60 1.04
N ILE A 602 13.71 -34.00 0.08
CA ILE A 602 13.56 -35.23 -0.70
C ILE A 602 13.68 -36.47 0.19
N SER A 603 14.59 -36.48 1.17
CA SER A 603 14.76 -37.64 2.05
C SER A 603 13.66 -37.78 3.10
N GLU A 604 13.07 -36.68 3.56
CA GLU A 604 12.16 -36.66 4.71
C GLU A 604 10.67 -36.59 4.35
N ASN A 605 10.31 -36.21 3.12
CA ASN A 605 8.94 -35.87 2.76
C ASN A 605 8.46 -36.62 1.51
N SER A 606 7.13 -36.79 1.42
CA SER A 606 6.48 -37.25 0.19
C SER A 606 6.47 -36.15 -0.88
N ALA A 607 6.30 -36.53 -2.15
CA ALA A 607 6.27 -35.56 -3.25
C ALA A 607 5.20 -34.47 -3.06
N SER A 608 4.01 -34.80 -2.54
CA SER A 608 2.96 -33.80 -2.25
C SER A 608 3.39 -32.77 -1.20
N VAL A 609 4.07 -33.21 -0.13
CA VAL A 609 4.56 -32.31 0.94
C VAL A 609 5.73 -31.48 0.44
N TYR A 610 6.62 -32.08 -0.35
CA TYR A 610 7.72 -31.40 -1.00
C TYR A 610 7.23 -30.22 -1.84
N ILE A 611 6.30 -30.46 -2.77
CA ILE A 611 5.76 -29.43 -3.68
C ILE A 611 5.16 -28.26 -2.92
N LYS A 612 4.35 -28.52 -1.89
CA LYS A 612 3.74 -27.47 -1.05
C LYS A 612 4.80 -26.65 -0.32
N ARG A 613 5.89 -27.27 0.14
CA ARG A 613 7.01 -26.54 0.76
C ARG A 613 7.79 -25.70 -0.24
N VAL A 614 8.00 -26.19 -1.46
CA VAL A 614 8.64 -25.40 -2.52
C VAL A 614 7.81 -24.17 -2.87
N GLU A 615 6.49 -24.32 -3.02
CA GLU A 615 5.57 -23.20 -3.28
C GLU A 615 5.61 -22.15 -2.15
N ALA A 616 5.63 -22.61 -0.89
CA ALA A 616 5.81 -21.72 0.26
C ALA A 616 7.15 -20.98 0.20
N ARG A 617 8.26 -21.67 -0.09
CA ARG A 617 9.59 -21.03 -0.23
C ARG A 617 9.67 -20.01 -1.35
N ILE A 618 9.05 -20.28 -2.50
CA ILE A 618 8.96 -19.31 -3.61
C ILE A 618 8.20 -18.05 -3.16
N THR A 619 7.09 -18.23 -2.44
CA THR A 619 6.29 -17.12 -1.92
C THR A 619 7.06 -16.29 -0.89
N GLU A 620 7.69 -16.96 0.08
CA GLU A 620 8.50 -16.32 1.11
C GLU A 620 9.67 -15.51 0.52
N GLU A 621 10.40 -16.05 -0.47
CA GLU A 621 11.49 -15.32 -1.12
C GLU A 621 10.99 -14.16 -1.99
N ALA A 622 9.83 -14.30 -2.65
CA ALA A 622 9.22 -13.20 -3.39
C ALA A 622 8.80 -12.05 -2.47
N GLU A 623 8.20 -12.36 -1.32
CA GLU A 623 7.85 -11.37 -0.30
C GLU A 623 9.09 -10.70 0.32
N ARG A 624 10.11 -11.51 0.64
CA ARG A 624 11.40 -11.03 1.15
C ARG A 624 12.09 -10.06 0.18
N ALA A 625 12.15 -10.42 -1.09
CA ALA A 625 12.72 -9.56 -2.12
C ALA A 625 11.96 -8.23 -2.23
N LYS A 626 10.62 -8.26 -2.20
CA LYS A 626 9.78 -7.04 -2.22
C LYS A 626 9.96 -6.15 -1.01
N LEU A 627 10.26 -6.75 0.15
CA LEU A 627 10.34 -6.02 1.41
C LEU A 627 11.55 -5.09 1.46
N TYR A 628 12.73 -5.59 1.05
CA TYR A 628 13.99 -4.86 1.25
C TYR A 628 15.06 -5.00 0.16
N LEU A 629 14.85 -5.78 -0.92
CA LEU A 629 15.83 -5.92 -2.02
C LEU A 629 15.52 -5.01 -3.22
N ASP A 630 16.47 -4.93 -4.16
CA ASP A 630 16.21 -4.26 -5.44
C ASP A 630 15.15 -5.00 -6.25
N LYS A 631 14.33 -4.25 -7.01
CA LYS A 631 13.23 -4.80 -7.82
C LYS A 631 13.70 -5.86 -8.81
N GLN A 632 14.93 -5.78 -9.32
CA GLN A 632 15.48 -6.75 -10.27
C GLN A 632 15.87 -8.07 -9.59
N THR A 633 16.06 -8.06 -8.27
CA THR A 633 16.49 -9.24 -7.52
C THR A 633 15.36 -10.25 -7.35
N GLU A 634 14.08 -9.83 -7.32
CA GLU A 634 12.92 -10.73 -7.16
C GLU A 634 12.91 -11.84 -8.22
N SER A 635 13.03 -11.50 -9.50
CA SER A 635 13.02 -12.52 -10.56
C SER A 635 14.28 -13.39 -10.52
N ARG A 636 15.43 -12.84 -10.14
CA ARG A 636 16.71 -13.56 -10.04
C ARG A 636 16.71 -14.56 -8.88
N ILE A 637 16.19 -14.20 -7.71
CA ILE A 637 16.12 -15.11 -6.57
C ILE A 637 15.08 -16.21 -6.79
N ILE A 638 13.92 -15.87 -7.37
CA ILE A 638 12.91 -16.88 -7.73
C ILE A 638 13.51 -17.90 -8.71
N SER A 639 14.26 -17.46 -9.72
CA SER A 639 14.95 -18.36 -10.64
C SER A 639 15.96 -19.28 -9.94
N VAL A 640 16.67 -18.80 -8.92
CA VAL A 640 17.58 -19.65 -8.11
C VAL A 640 16.80 -20.70 -7.31
N VAL A 641 15.68 -20.32 -6.70
CA VAL A 641 14.81 -21.26 -5.96
C VAL A 641 14.24 -22.31 -6.90
N GLU A 642 13.77 -21.90 -8.08
CA GLU A 642 13.23 -22.79 -9.10
C GLU A 642 14.31 -23.75 -9.66
N ASP A 643 15.55 -23.29 -9.86
CA ASP A 643 16.66 -24.14 -10.30
C ASP A 643 17.04 -25.20 -9.24
N GLU A 644 17.25 -24.78 -7.99
CA GLU A 644 17.72 -25.67 -6.91
C GLU A 644 16.63 -26.59 -6.37
N LEU A 645 15.38 -26.14 -6.22
CA LEU A 645 14.30 -26.93 -5.64
C LEU A 645 13.49 -27.71 -6.67
N ILE A 646 13.43 -27.27 -7.93
CA ILE A 646 12.61 -27.93 -8.97
C ILE A 646 13.52 -28.55 -10.03
N LYS A 647 14.25 -27.72 -10.79
CA LYS A 647 14.94 -28.16 -12.02
C LYS A 647 15.93 -29.30 -11.78
N LYS A 648 16.74 -29.22 -10.72
CA LYS A 648 17.73 -30.27 -10.38
C LYS A 648 17.12 -31.57 -9.86
N HIS A 649 15.87 -31.56 -9.43
CA HIS A 649 15.22 -32.68 -8.76
C HIS A 649 13.95 -33.19 -9.45
N MET A 650 13.62 -32.69 -10.66
CA MET A 650 12.40 -33.01 -11.40
C MET A 650 12.15 -34.52 -11.49
N ARG A 651 13.15 -35.29 -11.96
CA ARG A 651 13.03 -36.75 -12.09
C ARG A 651 12.80 -37.43 -10.74
N SER A 652 13.57 -37.04 -9.71
CA SER A 652 13.45 -37.60 -8.36
C SER A 652 12.09 -37.33 -7.72
N ILE A 653 11.48 -36.17 -7.97
CA ILE A 653 10.15 -35.81 -7.45
C ILE A 653 9.04 -36.59 -8.19
N VAL A 654 9.13 -36.67 -9.52
CA VAL A 654 8.13 -37.32 -10.36
C VAL A 654 8.13 -38.84 -10.18
N GLU A 655 9.31 -39.44 -10.02
CA GLU A 655 9.49 -40.90 -9.85
C GLU A 655 9.57 -41.32 -8.37
N MET A 656 9.27 -40.42 -7.42
CA MET A 656 9.40 -40.69 -6.00
C MET A 656 8.58 -41.90 -5.58
N GLU A 657 9.22 -42.86 -4.88
CA GLU A 657 8.57 -44.09 -4.46
C GLU A 657 7.36 -43.78 -3.56
N ASN A 658 6.23 -44.44 -3.82
CA ASN A 658 4.98 -44.29 -3.05
C ASN A 658 4.41 -42.87 -2.94
N SER A 659 4.87 -41.90 -3.73
CA SER A 659 4.33 -40.54 -3.70
C SER A 659 4.44 -39.74 -5.00
N GLY A 660 5.24 -40.17 -5.97
CA GLY A 660 5.40 -39.51 -7.27
C GLY A 660 4.14 -39.56 -8.16
N VAL A 661 4.28 -39.11 -9.41
CA VAL A 661 3.15 -38.91 -10.35
C VAL A 661 2.32 -40.18 -10.54
N VAL A 662 2.98 -41.33 -10.72
CA VAL A 662 2.30 -42.63 -10.89
C VAL A 662 1.46 -42.97 -9.66
N TYR A 663 1.99 -42.73 -8.45
CA TYR A 663 1.26 -42.98 -7.21
C TYR A 663 0.06 -42.03 -7.07
N MET A 664 0.24 -40.74 -7.39
CA MET A 664 -0.85 -39.76 -7.35
C MET A 664 -1.96 -40.11 -8.34
N LEU A 665 -1.61 -40.57 -9.55
CA LEU A 665 -2.58 -41.05 -10.54
C LEU A 665 -3.34 -42.28 -10.05
N LYS A 666 -2.63 -43.28 -9.50
CA LYS A 666 -3.24 -44.51 -8.97
C LYS A 666 -4.25 -44.21 -7.85
N ASN A 667 -3.94 -43.28 -6.96
CA ASN A 667 -4.75 -42.93 -5.79
C ASN A 667 -5.63 -41.68 -6.00
N THR A 668 -5.86 -41.26 -7.26
CA THR A 668 -6.76 -40.15 -7.62
C THR A 668 -6.48 -38.84 -6.88
N LYS A 669 -5.20 -38.53 -6.60
CA LYS A 669 -4.77 -37.29 -5.94
C LYS A 669 -4.64 -36.15 -6.96
N PHE A 670 -5.76 -35.76 -7.57
CA PHE A 670 -5.79 -34.78 -8.67
C PHE A 670 -5.38 -33.36 -8.24
N ASP A 671 -5.66 -32.96 -6.99
CA ASP A 671 -5.24 -31.65 -6.47
C ASP A 671 -3.71 -31.55 -6.34
N ASP A 672 -3.07 -32.60 -5.79
CA ASP A 672 -1.61 -32.64 -5.66
C ASP A 672 -0.92 -32.65 -7.05
N LEU A 673 -1.53 -33.29 -8.05
CA LEU A 673 -1.07 -33.25 -9.44
C LEU A 673 -1.25 -31.85 -10.06
N ALA A 674 -2.34 -31.15 -9.76
CA ALA A 674 -2.55 -29.78 -10.22
C ALA A 674 -1.45 -28.85 -9.67
N CYS A 675 -1.16 -28.95 -8.37
CA CYS A 675 -0.04 -28.24 -7.75
C CYS A 675 1.30 -28.59 -8.41
N MET A 676 1.56 -29.87 -8.68
CA MET A 676 2.78 -30.30 -9.38
C MET A 676 2.89 -29.71 -10.78
N TYR A 677 1.78 -29.66 -11.54
CA TYR A 677 1.75 -29.06 -12.88
C TYR A 677 2.06 -27.56 -12.85
N THR A 678 1.40 -26.81 -11.97
CA THR A 678 1.68 -25.38 -11.83
C THR A 678 3.14 -25.13 -11.45
N LEU A 679 3.70 -25.94 -10.56
CA LEU A 679 5.11 -25.81 -10.16
C LEU A 679 6.07 -26.15 -11.30
N PHE A 680 5.85 -27.25 -12.02
CA PHE A 680 6.74 -27.71 -13.10
C PHE A 680 6.59 -26.88 -14.38
N SER A 681 5.47 -26.17 -14.58
CA SER A 681 5.32 -25.21 -15.68
C SER A 681 6.25 -24.00 -15.58
N ARG A 682 6.84 -23.76 -14.41
CA ARG A 682 7.78 -22.65 -14.16
C ARG A 682 9.19 -22.90 -14.69
N VAL A 683 9.55 -24.16 -14.93
CA VAL A 683 10.90 -24.55 -15.35
C VAL A 683 10.89 -25.18 -16.74
N ASP A 684 11.95 -24.91 -17.50
CA ASP A 684 12.18 -25.57 -18.78
C ASP A 684 12.23 -27.09 -18.61
N ASP A 685 11.63 -27.84 -19.55
CA ASP A 685 11.51 -29.30 -19.54
C ASP A 685 10.72 -29.92 -18.36
N GLY A 686 10.14 -29.10 -17.47
CA GLY A 686 9.35 -29.58 -16.34
C GLY A 686 8.10 -30.34 -16.78
N LEU A 687 7.28 -29.73 -17.64
CA LEU A 687 6.08 -30.38 -18.18
C LEU A 687 6.42 -31.65 -18.96
N LYS A 688 7.52 -31.64 -19.72
CA LYS A 688 7.98 -32.82 -20.48
C LYS A 688 8.31 -34.00 -19.54
N THR A 689 8.96 -33.72 -18.41
CA THR A 689 9.27 -34.76 -17.41
C THR A 689 8.00 -35.42 -16.85
N ILE A 690 6.95 -34.62 -16.59
CA ILE A 690 5.65 -35.16 -16.17
C ILE A 690 5.02 -35.97 -17.32
N VAL A 691 5.01 -35.44 -18.55
CA VAL A 691 4.48 -36.12 -19.73
C VAL A 691 5.11 -37.50 -19.92
N ASP A 692 6.44 -37.60 -19.85
CA ASP A 692 7.17 -38.85 -20.02
C ASP A 692 6.76 -39.89 -18.96
N CYS A 693 6.57 -39.46 -17.71
CA CYS A 693 6.14 -40.34 -16.62
C CYS A 693 4.69 -40.80 -16.77
N VAL A 694 3.77 -39.87 -17.10
CA VAL A 694 2.35 -40.18 -17.34
C VAL A 694 2.21 -41.11 -18.54
N SER A 695 2.96 -40.86 -19.62
CA SER A 695 2.98 -41.69 -20.83
C SER A 695 3.47 -43.12 -20.52
N GLY A 696 4.56 -43.24 -19.75
CA GLY A 696 5.07 -44.54 -19.31
C GLY A 696 4.03 -45.36 -18.57
N TYR A 697 3.32 -44.74 -17.62
CA TYR A 697 2.25 -45.40 -16.86
C TYR A 697 1.04 -45.75 -17.73
N LEU A 698 0.58 -44.83 -18.58
CA LEU A 698 -0.55 -45.07 -19.48
C LEU A 698 -0.28 -46.24 -20.44
N ARG A 699 0.92 -46.28 -21.04
CA ARG A 699 1.33 -47.40 -21.91
C ARG A 699 1.41 -48.72 -21.17
N GLU A 700 1.83 -48.72 -19.90
CA GLU A 700 1.85 -49.94 -19.09
C GLU A 700 0.44 -50.46 -18.78
N GLN A 701 -0.49 -49.58 -18.37
CA GLN A 701 -1.89 -49.94 -18.16
C GLN A 701 -2.55 -50.44 -19.45
N GLY A 702 -2.31 -49.76 -20.59
CA GLY A 702 -2.80 -50.19 -21.90
C GLY A 702 -2.27 -51.57 -22.29
N ARG A 703 -0.98 -51.85 -22.08
CA ARG A 703 -0.41 -53.19 -22.32
C ARG A 703 -0.98 -54.28 -21.41
N MET A 704 -1.30 -53.97 -20.15
CA MET A 704 -1.95 -54.92 -19.24
C MET A 704 -3.34 -55.30 -19.75
N LEU A 705 -4.15 -54.33 -20.16
CA LEU A 705 -5.47 -54.57 -20.75
C LEU A 705 -5.41 -55.39 -22.04
N VAL A 706 -4.39 -55.17 -22.87
CA VAL A 706 -4.16 -55.97 -24.09
C VAL A 706 -3.73 -57.40 -23.75
N LYS A 707 -2.90 -57.62 -22.73
CA LYS A 707 -2.46 -58.96 -22.31
C LYS A 707 -3.54 -59.76 -21.58
N GLU A 708 -4.39 -59.11 -20.80
CA GLU A 708 -5.54 -59.76 -20.15
C GLU A 708 -6.48 -60.37 -21.20
N GLU A 709 -6.58 -59.78 -22.39
CA GLU A 709 -7.38 -60.30 -23.50
C GLU A 709 -6.86 -61.63 -24.05
N GLU A 710 -5.55 -61.85 -24.10
CA GLU A 710 -4.95 -63.14 -24.51
C GLU A 710 -5.40 -64.30 -23.59
N THR A 711 -5.92 -63.99 -22.39
CA THR A 711 -6.42 -64.96 -21.41
C THR A 711 -7.93 -65.24 -21.49
N GLY A 712 -8.64 -64.65 -22.47
CA GLY A 712 -10.04 -65.00 -22.80
C GLY A 712 -11.10 -64.02 -22.31
N THR A 713 -10.79 -62.72 -22.23
CA THR A 713 -11.77 -61.68 -21.83
C THR A 713 -12.82 -61.42 -22.92
N ASN A 714 -14.06 -61.09 -22.53
CA ASN A 714 -15.15 -60.75 -23.45
C ASN A 714 -14.82 -59.43 -24.23
N PRO A 715 -14.98 -59.38 -25.58
CA PRO A 715 -14.77 -58.18 -26.40
C PRO A 715 -15.45 -56.91 -25.89
N ILE A 716 -16.66 -57.05 -25.33
CA ILE A 716 -17.44 -55.92 -24.80
C ILE A 716 -16.78 -55.36 -23.53
N THR A 717 -16.29 -56.24 -22.65
CA THR A 717 -15.58 -55.87 -21.41
C THR A 717 -14.24 -55.21 -21.71
N TYR A 718 -13.52 -55.69 -22.72
CA TYR A 718 -12.27 -55.08 -23.18
C TYR A 718 -12.46 -53.61 -23.63
N VAL A 719 -13.44 -53.35 -24.51
CA VAL A 719 -13.73 -51.99 -24.99
C VAL A 719 -14.24 -51.10 -23.87
N GLN A 720 -15.07 -51.62 -22.95
CA GLN A 720 -15.53 -50.85 -21.79
C GLN A 720 -14.36 -50.44 -20.88
N ASN A 721 -13.44 -51.35 -20.58
CA ASN A 721 -12.26 -51.04 -19.75
C ASN A 721 -11.34 -49.98 -20.40
N LEU A 722 -11.24 -49.97 -21.73
CA LEU A 722 -10.51 -48.94 -22.47
C LEU A 722 -11.19 -47.57 -22.40
N LEU A 723 -12.51 -47.53 -22.52
CA LEU A 723 -13.30 -46.31 -22.36
C LEU A 723 -13.18 -45.77 -20.93
N ASP A 724 -13.30 -46.64 -19.92
CA ASP A 724 -13.17 -46.25 -18.52
C ASP A 724 -11.76 -45.70 -18.21
N LEU A 725 -10.71 -46.30 -18.79
CA LEU A 725 -9.34 -45.79 -18.69
C LEU A 725 -9.21 -44.41 -19.35
N LYS A 726 -9.83 -44.22 -20.52
CA LYS A 726 -9.82 -42.94 -21.23
C LYS A 726 -10.55 -41.86 -20.44
N ASP A 727 -11.75 -42.15 -19.94
CA ASP A 727 -12.56 -41.23 -19.15
C ASP A 727 -11.80 -40.80 -17.88
N ARG A 728 -11.06 -41.72 -17.24
CA ARG A 728 -10.19 -41.41 -16.10
C ARG A 728 -9.09 -40.42 -16.45
N PHE A 729 -8.38 -40.63 -17.57
CA PHE A 729 -7.30 -39.73 -18.01
C PHE A 729 -7.83 -38.39 -18.54
N ASP A 730 -8.99 -38.37 -19.20
CA ASP A 730 -9.65 -37.15 -19.65
C ASP A 730 -10.17 -36.33 -18.45
N HIS A 731 -10.72 -36.97 -17.42
CA HIS A 731 -11.07 -36.30 -16.16
C HIS A 731 -9.83 -35.70 -15.48
N PHE A 732 -8.77 -36.49 -15.35
CA PHE A 732 -7.49 -36.02 -14.79
C PHE A 732 -6.94 -34.80 -15.57
N LEU A 733 -6.91 -34.88 -16.89
CA LEU A 733 -6.42 -33.81 -17.77
C LEU A 733 -7.26 -32.54 -17.62
N ASN A 734 -8.59 -32.67 -17.54
CA ASN A 734 -9.50 -31.53 -17.35
C ASN A 734 -9.37 -30.90 -15.96
N HIS A 735 -9.22 -31.73 -14.92
CA HIS A 735 -9.22 -31.27 -13.53
C HIS A 735 -7.86 -30.73 -13.08
N SER A 736 -6.78 -31.47 -13.35
CA SER A 736 -5.45 -31.14 -12.84
C SER A 736 -4.66 -30.22 -13.79
N PHE A 737 -4.78 -30.41 -15.10
CA PHE A 737 -3.89 -29.80 -16.10
C PHE A 737 -4.63 -28.84 -17.06
N ASN A 738 -5.85 -28.40 -16.73
CA ASN A 738 -6.62 -27.43 -17.52
C ASN A 738 -6.74 -27.76 -19.02
N ASN A 739 -6.82 -29.05 -19.38
CA ASN A 739 -6.89 -29.52 -20.76
C ASN A 739 -5.69 -29.11 -21.63
N ASP A 740 -4.49 -29.16 -21.04
CA ASP A 740 -3.22 -28.88 -21.70
C ASP A 740 -3.05 -29.68 -23.00
N LYS A 741 -2.68 -28.98 -24.08
CA LYS A 741 -2.57 -29.56 -25.43
C LYS A 741 -1.50 -30.63 -25.54
N ILE A 742 -0.37 -30.48 -24.83
CA ILE A 742 0.75 -31.42 -24.88
C ILE A 742 0.31 -32.76 -24.28
N PHE A 743 -0.35 -32.71 -23.12
CA PHE A 743 -0.89 -33.89 -22.46
C PHE A 743 -2.01 -34.55 -23.28
N LYS A 744 -2.89 -33.76 -23.89
CA LYS A 744 -3.95 -34.28 -24.76
C LYS A 744 -3.39 -35.03 -25.98
N GLN A 745 -2.38 -34.47 -26.64
CA GLN A 745 -1.71 -35.12 -27.77
C GLN A 745 -0.98 -36.40 -27.34
N MET A 746 -0.29 -36.37 -26.20
CA MET A 746 0.36 -37.56 -25.64
C MET A 746 -0.65 -38.68 -25.33
N ILE A 747 -1.74 -38.37 -24.64
CA ILE A 747 -2.79 -39.36 -24.33
C ILE A 747 -3.33 -39.96 -25.62
N SER A 748 -3.63 -39.13 -26.63
CA SER A 748 -4.13 -39.60 -27.94
C SER A 748 -3.16 -40.58 -28.61
N SER A 749 -1.88 -40.21 -28.68
CA SER A 749 -0.80 -41.02 -29.27
C SER A 749 -0.58 -42.34 -28.52
N ASP A 750 -0.66 -42.32 -27.19
CA ASP A 750 -0.47 -43.52 -26.38
C ASP A 750 -1.63 -44.50 -26.50
N PHE A 751 -2.88 -44.01 -26.57
CA PHE A 751 -4.05 -44.84 -26.87
C PHE A 751 -3.94 -45.48 -28.26
N GLU A 752 -3.54 -44.72 -29.28
CA GLU A 752 -3.30 -45.25 -30.63
C GLU A 752 -2.23 -46.36 -30.62
N HIS A 753 -1.13 -46.15 -29.87
CA HIS A 753 -0.04 -47.12 -29.79
C HIS A 753 -0.51 -48.49 -29.29
N PHE A 754 -1.25 -48.59 -28.18
CA PHE A 754 -1.65 -49.91 -27.67
C PHE A 754 -2.91 -50.49 -28.33
N LEU A 755 -3.76 -49.68 -28.96
CA LEU A 755 -4.82 -50.20 -29.84
C LEU A 755 -4.21 -50.95 -31.03
N ASN A 756 -3.10 -50.43 -31.58
CA ASN A 756 -2.34 -51.08 -32.64
C ASN A 756 -1.56 -52.33 -32.20
N LEU A 757 -1.38 -52.55 -30.89
CA LEU A 757 -0.76 -53.80 -30.39
C LEU A 757 -1.71 -55.00 -30.50
N ASN A 758 -3.03 -54.79 -30.51
CA ASN A 758 -4.01 -55.85 -30.68
C ASN A 758 -4.65 -55.80 -32.08
N SER A 759 -4.34 -56.79 -32.91
CA SER A 759 -4.90 -56.92 -34.26
C SER A 759 -6.43 -57.05 -34.31
N LYS A 760 -7.08 -57.40 -33.20
CA LYS A 760 -8.55 -57.56 -33.09
C LYS A 760 -9.27 -56.33 -32.55
N SER A 761 -8.57 -55.25 -32.18
CA SER A 761 -9.18 -54.02 -31.64
C SER A 761 -10.33 -53.46 -32.51
N PRO A 762 -10.21 -53.40 -33.85
CA PRO A 762 -11.30 -52.89 -34.71
C PRO A 762 -12.55 -53.78 -34.69
N GLU A 763 -12.37 -55.10 -34.60
CA GLU A 763 -13.46 -56.07 -34.53
C GLU A 763 -14.23 -55.94 -33.20
N TYR A 764 -13.51 -55.78 -32.09
CA TYR A 764 -14.11 -55.63 -30.76
C TYR A 764 -14.86 -54.30 -30.60
N LEU A 765 -14.34 -53.22 -31.17
CA LEU A 765 -15.07 -51.94 -31.25
C LEU A 765 -16.40 -52.09 -32.00
N SER A 766 -16.40 -52.83 -33.12
CA SER A 766 -17.62 -53.13 -33.88
C SER A 766 -18.64 -53.94 -33.07
N LEU A 767 -18.19 -55.00 -32.38
CA LEU A 767 -19.04 -55.83 -31.51
C LEU A 767 -19.63 -55.04 -30.32
N PHE A 768 -18.85 -54.14 -29.74
CA PHE A 768 -19.31 -53.27 -28.66
C PHE A 768 -20.37 -52.27 -29.13
N ILE A 769 -20.20 -51.70 -30.32
CA ILE A 769 -21.19 -50.79 -30.94
C ILE A 769 -22.50 -51.55 -31.20
N ASP A 770 -22.42 -52.76 -31.76
CA ASP A 770 -23.59 -53.60 -32.02
C ASP A 770 -24.35 -53.97 -30.72
N ASP A 771 -23.64 -54.31 -29.63
CA ASP A 771 -24.25 -54.58 -28.33
C ASP A 771 -24.96 -53.34 -27.73
N LYS A 772 -24.33 -52.15 -27.80
CA LYS A 772 -24.93 -50.91 -27.30
C LYS A 772 -26.14 -50.47 -28.13
N LEU A 773 -26.12 -50.69 -29.45
CA LEU A 773 -27.26 -50.44 -30.34
C LEU A 773 -28.42 -51.40 -30.05
N LYS A 774 -28.15 -52.69 -29.81
CA LYS A 774 -29.17 -53.71 -29.46
C LYS A 774 -29.83 -53.48 -28.10
N LYS A 775 -29.11 -52.90 -27.13
CA LYS A 775 -29.61 -52.63 -25.76
C LYS A 775 -30.39 -51.32 -25.61
N GLY A 776 -30.60 -50.53 -26.67
CA GLY A 776 -31.46 -49.34 -26.64
C GLY A 776 -30.98 -48.20 -25.73
N GLY A 777 -29.67 -48.04 -25.55
CA GLY A 777 -29.09 -47.08 -24.61
C GLY A 777 -29.30 -45.62 -24.99
N LYS A 778 -30.25 -44.95 -24.34
CA LYS A 778 -30.25 -43.48 -24.18
C LYS A 778 -29.03 -43.09 -23.34
N GLY A 779 -27.95 -42.66 -23.99
CA GLY A 779 -26.76 -42.17 -23.27
C GLY A 779 -25.44 -42.26 -24.01
N VAL A 780 -25.39 -42.92 -25.18
CA VAL A 780 -24.17 -42.94 -25.98
C VAL A 780 -24.10 -41.64 -26.77
N SER A 781 -23.35 -40.66 -26.26
CA SER A 781 -23.03 -39.46 -27.03
C SER A 781 -22.16 -39.86 -28.22
N PHE A 782 -22.57 -39.51 -29.43
CA PHE A 782 -21.76 -39.69 -30.65
C PHE A 782 -20.37 -39.03 -30.57
N TYR A 783 -20.14 -38.15 -29.58
CA TYR A 783 -18.82 -37.56 -29.30
C TYR A 783 -17.79 -38.57 -28.79
N THR A 784 -18.20 -39.68 -28.15
CA THR A 784 -17.28 -40.70 -27.63
C THR A 784 -16.56 -41.45 -28.77
N PHE A 785 -17.14 -41.43 -29.99
CA PHE A 785 -16.61 -42.15 -31.16
C PHE A 785 -15.81 -41.29 -32.12
N TYR A 786 -15.71 -39.98 -31.91
CA TYR A 786 -14.95 -39.09 -32.80
C TYR A 786 -13.42 -39.20 -32.64
N PHE A 787 -12.96 -40.15 -31.81
CA PHE A 787 -11.58 -40.24 -31.34
C PHE A 787 -10.94 -41.63 -31.50
N PHE A 788 -11.70 -42.66 -31.91
CA PHE A 788 -11.17 -43.99 -32.25
C PHE A 788 -10.89 -44.12 -33.74
#